data_AF-A0A7C3IUD9-F1
#
_entry.id   AF-A0A7C3IUD9-F1
#
_cell.length_a   1.000
_cell.length_b   1.000
_cell.length_c   1.000
_cell.angle_alpha   90.00
_cell.angle_beta   90.00
_cell.angle_gamma   90.00
#
_symmetry.space_group_name_H-M   'P 1'
#
loop_
_entity.id
_entity.type
_entity.pdbx_description
1 polymer ?
#
loop_
_entity_poly.entity_id
_entity_poly.type
_entity_poly.pdbx_seq_one_letter_code
_entity_poly.pdbx_strand_id
1 'polypeptide(L)'
;MKHSSKRWLVLVLVLAIICVPAACIKQKKEKIGVLYILHGGMDVLKPQYLWDASLHQFSYDHNHPVYQMVIWNPDMWPAVLQTEFAVKFLRKYEFQYPRIGGTDPFHALSNIQMEDMKAELNKNPYGMHFEVEFVSWMSADRPQNYPYPRFIYNGPQGAKAKCTYCGEQEADGPWQGCDPERYNIDGPVERLLKKGVSRIIAIDTAVGGVRFYKPFDVVQMSKRVLNKWNQEHGTSIPLLWVNDYSNLMERSYPIEPEGWTSILRDPVRDSVVLLKGSPNPVASDPDLAILHVEGIEAGMSDVVPDAQTGVILFNHGLFDPYRAYFDPKIDDTNVLNENIKKLLLERHPDINPANIIGAYGGSREINPENNIYERTRRMRGEDLAFANLHQSKEQLPPDPWGYRYWDALEYLKNRGVKHIVIAFSQVVTDSVLTLVEYYNQIGKEIGVKTWLYYAEGDFDRYPEVGHPFADYWGNWVETDCGGIPCCFTMGGCEDGRPYPPPRQTPLNQARNDMDPSLAFDLSDYGHLGYDPATGPPDPNGPVQDQYTGTWEVYTPPSADPRVGKLLAKHVLNAAVKPLVYITNGEVDSIRIGQSITWQATVVSGIPNYSYEWYIKREGDADWTSVGDGSAVWVWTPGEAGTYAVRCKATDAKLNFAEVTWEGFVVSVS
;
A
#
# COMPACT_ATOMS: atom_id res chain seq x y z
N MET A 1 93.64 -15.90 -36.96
CA MET A 1 93.99 -17.32 -36.69
C MET A 1 93.96 -17.54 -35.18
N LYS A 2 93.15 -18.51 -34.71
CA LYS A 2 93.15 -19.19 -33.38
C LYS A 2 92.89 -18.28 -32.15
N HIS A 3 92.12 -18.63 -31.11
CA HIS A 3 91.27 -19.76 -30.76
C HIS A 3 90.54 -19.41 -29.43
N SER A 4 89.37 -20.03 -29.19
CA SER A 4 88.82 -20.40 -27.86
C SER A 4 88.22 -19.27 -26.98
N SER A 5 87.08 -19.36 -26.28
CA SER A 5 86.22 -20.47 -25.86
C SER A 5 84.80 -19.93 -25.61
N LYS A 6 83.77 -20.72 -25.94
CA LYS A 6 82.38 -20.49 -25.53
C LYS A 6 82.21 -21.00 -24.09
N ARG A 7 81.69 -20.18 -23.18
CA ARG A 7 81.11 -20.64 -21.91
C ARG A 7 79.59 -20.58 -22.02
N TRP A 8 78.94 -21.75 -22.01
CA TRP A 8 77.51 -21.90 -21.79
C TRP A 8 77.25 -21.78 -20.28
N LEU A 9 76.39 -20.84 -19.89
CA LEU A 9 75.77 -20.84 -18.56
C LEU A 9 74.41 -21.54 -18.70
N VAL A 10 74.31 -22.76 -18.19
CA VAL A 10 73.02 -23.45 -18.00
C VAL A 10 72.46 -22.97 -16.67
N LEU A 11 71.41 -22.14 -16.72
CA LEU A 11 70.62 -21.80 -15.54
C LEU A 11 69.62 -22.94 -15.30
N VAL A 12 69.87 -23.77 -14.30
CA VAL A 12 68.91 -24.78 -13.83
C VAL A 12 67.89 -24.06 -12.95
N LEU A 13 66.70 -23.80 -13.51
CA LEU A 13 65.54 -23.37 -12.73
C LEU A 13 64.93 -24.60 -12.05
N VAL A 14 65.15 -24.75 -10.75
CA VAL A 14 64.48 -25.76 -9.93
C VAL A 14 63.03 -25.31 -9.74
N LEU A 15 62.09 -25.94 -10.46
CA LEU A 15 60.67 -25.84 -10.15
C LEU A 15 60.42 -26.58 -8.82
N ALA A 16 60.36 -25.84 -7.72
CA ALA A 16 59.73 -26.31 -6.50
C ALA A 16 58.22 -26.32 -6.73
N ILE A 17 57.66 -27.51 -7.01
CA ILE A 17 56.21 -27.74 -6.98
C ILE A 17 55.79 -27.64 -5.52
N ILE A 18 55.37 -26.44 -5.10
CA ILE A 18 54.57 -26.27 -3.90
C ILE A 18 53.18 -26.78 -4.26
N CYS A 19 52.91 -28.05 -3.98
CA CYS A 19 51.55 -28.55 -3.86
C CYS A 19 50.89 -27.84 -2.68
N VAL A 20 50.32 -26.66 -2.93
CA VAL A 20 49.27 -26.12 -2.07
C VAL A 20 48.11 -27.11 -2.18
N PRO A 21 47.65 -27.74 -1.08
CA PRO A 21 46.45 -28.55 -1.15
C PRO A 21 45.36 -27.61 -1.69
N ALA A 22 44.62 -28.04 -2.70
CA ALA A 22 43.35 -27.43 -3.03
C ALA A 22 42.47 -27.57 -1.78
N ALA A 23 42.61 -26.64 -0.84
CA ALA A 23 41.63 -26.40 0.16
C ALA A 23 40.36 -26.16 -0.65
N CYS A 24 39.41 -27.08 -0.54
CA CYS A 24 38.02 -26.79 -0.83
C CYS A 24 37.68 -25.52 -0.05
N ILE A 25 37.85 -24.37 -0.70
CA ILE A 25 37.21 -23.13 -0.29
C ILE A 25 35.73 -23.48 -0.44
N LYS A 26 35.11 -23.92 0.66
CA LYS A 26 33.66 -23.95 0.75
C LYS A 26 33.23 -22.53 0.42
N GLN A 27 32.74 -22.35 -0.80
CA GLN A 27 32.21 -21.07 -1.25
C GLN A 27 31.20 -20.65 -0.19
N LYS A 28 31.50 -19.58 0.54
CA LYS A 28 30.65 -19.13 1.65
C LYS A 28 29.31 -18.80 1.02
N LYS A 29 28.29 -19.62 1.31
CA LYS A 29 26.94 -19.44 0.76
C LYS A 29 26.51 -18.01 1.06
N GLU A 30 26.11 -17.28 0.03
CA GLU A 30 25.63 -15.91 0.18
C GLU A 30 24.43 -15.91 1.13
N LYS A 31 24.45 -15.00 2.11
CA LYS A 31 23.36 -14.81 3.06
C LYS A 31 22.68 -13.48 2.75
N ILE A 32 21.43 -13.53 2.33
CA ILE A 32 20.64 -12.36 1.92
C ILE A 32 19.58 -12.08 2.98
N GLY A 33 19.49 -10.83 3.43
CA GLY A 33 18.41 -10.38 4.28
C GLY A 33 17.17 -10.04 3.45
N VAL A 34 15.99 -10.37 3.96
CA VAL A 34 14.71 -10.00 3.36
C VAL A 34 13.90 -9.22 4.39
N LEU A 35 13.46 -8.03 4.03
CA LEU A 35 12.49 -7.27 4.79
C LEU A 35 11.13 -7.44 4.13
N TYR A 36 10.20 -8.10 4.83
CA TYR A 36 8.81 -8.15 4.40
C TYR A 36 8.05 -6.99 5.04
N ILE A 37 7.76 -5.97 4.22
CA ILE A 37 7.09 -4.74 4.63
C ILE A 37 5.57 -4.95 4.60
N LEU A 38 4.93 -4.66 5.73
CA LEU A 38 3.50 -4.80 5.94
C LEU A 38 2.92 -3.54 6.58
N HIS A 39 1.59 -3.47 6.59
CA HIS A 39 0.85 -2.42 7.28
C HIS A 39 1.11 -2.48 8.79
N GLY A 40 0.86 -3.67 9.36
CA GLY A 40 0.86 -3.94 10.79
C GLY A 40 -0.43 -3.46 11.47
N GLY A 41 -0.48 -3.54 12.79
CA GLY A 41 -1.61 -3.13 13.61
C GLY A 41 -1.38 -3.49 15.07
N MET A 42 -2.43 -4.00 15.71
CA MET A 42 -2.38 -4.61 17.04
C MET A 42 -3.34 -5.82 17.06
N ASP A 43 -2.95 -6.91 17.70
CA ASP A 43 -3.76 -8.14 17.76
C ASP A 43 -5.00 -7.92 18.64
N VAL A 44 -4.87 -7.12 19.70
CA VAL A 44 -5.95 -6.82 20.65
C VAL A 44 -6.01 -5.33 20.95
N LEU A 45 -7.20 -4.82 21.24
CA LEU A 45 -7.37 -3.43 21.66
C LEU A 45 -6.85 -3.24 23.10
N LYS A 46 -5.85 -2.37 23.27
CA LYS A 46 -5.45 -1.83 24.58
C LYS A 46 -5.13 -0.33 24.45
N PRO A 47 -5.40 0.48 25.48
CA PRO A 47 -5.02 1.90 25.48
C PRO A 47 -3.54 2.14 25.18
N GLN A 48 -2.64 1.32 25.74
CA GLN A 48 -1.20 1.38 25.42
C GLN A 48 -0.94 1.23 23.92
N TYR A 49 -1.55 0.23 23.26
CA TYR A 49 -1.27 -0.05 21.86
C TYR A 49 -1.85 1.03 20.95
N LEU A 50 -2.99 1.61 21.30
CA LEU A 50 -3.49 2.76 20.56
C LEU A 50 -2.61 4.00 20.75
N TRP A 51 -2.11 4.24 21.96
CA TRP A 51 -1.16 5.31 22.21
C TRP A 51 0.10 5.13 21.34
N ASP A 52 0.65 3.92 21.32
CA ASP A 52 1.81 3.56 20.50
C ASP A 52 1.55 3.71 18.99
N ALA A 53 0.41 3.24 18.49
CA ALA A 53 0.00 3.39 17.10
C ALA A 53 -0.17 4.86 16.70
N SER A 54 -0.77 5.68 17.58
CA SER A 54 -1.00 7.11 17.36
C SER A 54 0.30 7.89 17.22
N LEU A 55 1.34 7.51 17.98
CA LEU A 55 2.67 8.07 17.80
C LEU A 55 3.31 7.63 16.47
N HIS A 56 3.28 6.32 16.18
CA HIS A 56 3.99 5.79 15.03
C HIS A 56 3.48 6.33 13.69
N GLN A 57 2.16 6.47 13.56
CA GLN A 57 1.51 7.04 12.38
C GLN A 57 2.20 8.31 11.84
N PHE A 58 2.80 9.12 12.72
CA PHE A 58 3.41 10.39 12.37
C PHE A 58 4.89 10.51 12.78
N SER A 59 5.54 9.39 13.12
CA SER A 59 6.88 9.37 13.75
C SER A 59 8.06 9.72 12.86
N TYR A 60 7.88 9.78 11.54
CA TYR A 60 8.98 9.98 10.58
C TYR A 60 8.83 11.23 9.71
N ASP A 61 7.70 11.94 9.83
CA ASP A 61 7.52 13.27 9.23
C ASP A 61 8.00 14.33 10.21
N HIS A 62 9.19 14.88 9.97
CA HIS A 62 9.82 15.84 10.88
C HIS A 62 9.14 17.22 10.90
N ASN A 63 8.21 17.50 9.98
CA ASN A 63 7.37 18.69 10.00
C ASN A 63 6.05 18.45 10.73
N HIS A 64 5.71 17.20 11.06
CA HIS A 64 4.48 16.88 11.76
C HIS A 64 4.54 17.26 13.25
N PRO A 65 3.47 17.85 13.84
CA PRO A 65 3.45 18.23 15.25
C PRO A 65 3.75 17.09 16.23
N VAL A 66 3.29 15.88 15.93
CA VAL A 66 3.58 14.68 16.74
C VAL A 66 5.10 14.43 16.86
N TYR A 67 5.83 14.52 15.74
CA TYR A 67 7.29 14.41 15.73
C TYR A 67 7.94 15.54 16.54
N GLN A 68 7.52 16.78 16.29
CA GLN A 68 8.19 17.96 16.86
C GLN A 68 7.92 18.14 18.35
N MET A 69 6.73 17.76 18.83
CA MET A 69 6.22 18.21 20.13
C MET A 69 5.77 17.09 21.06
N VAL A 70 5.53 15.86 20.58
CA VAL A 70 4.82 14.81 21.35
C VAL A 70 5.72 13.64 21.73
N ILE A 71 6.29 12.90 20.75
CA ILE A 71 6.91 11.58 20.99
C ILE A 71 7.96 11.61 22.13
N TRP A 72 8.75 12.68 22.17
CA TRP A 72 9.87 12.86 23.10
C TRP A 72 9.61 13.94 24.15
N ASN A 73 8.34 14.21 24.48
CA ASN A 73 7.94 15.26 25.42
C ASN A 73 6.94 14.72 26.45
N PRO A 74 7.38 14.39 27.68
CA PRO A 74 6.53 13.78 28.70
C PRO A 74 5.28 14.58 29.06
N ASP A 75 5.35 15.91 28.97
CA ASP A 75 4.24 16.82 29.26
C ASP A 75 3.05 16.65 28.30
N MET A 76 3.29 16.07 27.10
CA MET A 76 2.27 15.89 26.07
C MET A 76 1.69 14.48 26.02
N TRP A 77 2.32 13.50 26.68
CA TRP A 77 1.91 12.10 26.59
C TRP A 77 0.46 11.83 27.04
N PRO A 78 -0.07 12.44 28.13
CA PRO A 78 -1.47 12.22 28.56
C PRO A 78 -2.50 12.77 27.59
N ALA A 79 -2.11 13.70 26.72
CA ALA A 79 -3.03 14.30 25.75
C ALA A 79 -3.23 13.40 24.51
N VAL A 80 -2.39 12.40 24.29
CA VAL A 80 -2.40 11.58 23.07
C VAL A 80 -3.72 10.82 22.92
N LEU A 81 -4.16 10.12 23.97
CA LEU A 81 -5.44 9.39 23.96
C LEU A 81 -6.67 10.29 24.06
N GLN A 82 -6.47 11.58 24.37
CA GLN A 82 -7.53 12.59 24.40
C GLN A 82 -7.72 13.29 23.05
N THR A 83 -6.83 13.04 22.07
CA THR A 83 -7.01 13.58 20.73
C THR A 83 -8.25 12.97 20.07
N GLU A 84 -8.93 13.77 19.25
CA GLU A 84 -10.08 13.35 18.45
C GLU A 84 -9.81 12.05 17.68
N PHE A 85 -8.62 11.94 17.08
CA PHE A 85 -8.18 10.73 16.39
C PHE A 85 -8.20 9.50 17.32
N ALA A 86 -7.50 9.57 18.46
CA ALA A 86 -7.42 8.42 19.36
C ALA A 86 -8.78 8.03 19.94
N VAL A 87 -9.60 9.00 20.37
CA VAL A 87 -10.95 8.72 20.90
C VAL A 87 -11.83 8.05 19.85
N LYS A 88 -11.81 8.53 18.60
CA LYS A 88 -12.52 7.89 17.48
C LYS A 88 -12.10 6.42 17.34
N PHE A 89 -10.80 6.14 17.29
CA PHE A 89 -10.30 4.79 17.07
C PHE A 89 -10.55 3.85 18.26
N LEU A 90 -10.49 4.33 19.52
CA LEU A 90 -10.88 3.55 20.70
C LEU A 90 -12.33 3.07 20.56
N ARG A 91 -13.27 4.00 20.41
CA ARG A 91 -14.70 3.69 20.32
C ARG A 91 -15.02 2.81 19.12
N LYS A 92 -14.33 3.03 17.99
CA LYS A 92 -14.45 2.20 16.81
C LYS A 92 -14.03 0.75 17.12
N TYR A 93 -12.83 0.55 17.66
CA TYR A 93 -12.30 -0.79 17.91
C TYR A 93 -12.96 -1.50 19.10
N GLU A 94 -13.51 -0.77 20.08
CA GLU A 94 -14.34 -1.32 21.16
C GLU A 94 -15.53 -2.10 20.64
N PHE A 95 -16.09 -1.69 19.49
CA PHE A 95 -17.11 -2.44 18.78
C PHE A 95 -16.53 -3.52 17.87
N GLN A 96 -15.55 -3.14 17.03
CA GLN A 96 -15.15 -4.01 15.92
C GLN A 96 -14.35 -5.24 16.38
N TYR A 97 -13.52 -5.14 17.42
CA TYR A 97 -12.70 -6.27 17.86
C TYR A 97 -13.56 -7.39 18.46
N PRO A 98 -14.48 -7.14 19.42
CA PRO A 98 -15.39 -8.17 19.91
C PRO A 98 -16.19 -8.85 18.79
N ARG A 99 -16.53 -8.08 17.74
CA ARG A 99 -17.30 -8.59 16.61
C ARG A 99 -16.63 -9.77 15.91
N ILE A 100 -15.30 -9.80 15.87
CA ILE A 100 -14.49 -10.86 15.26
C ILE A 100 -13.86 -11.80 16.30
N GLY A 101 -14.42 -11.88 17.51
CA GLY A 101 -13.91 -12.74 18.59
C GLY A 101 -12.76 -12.13 19.41
N GLY A 102 -12.53 -10.82 19.29
CA GLY A 102 -11.63 -10.04 20.15
C GLY A 102 -10.17 -10.00 19.73
N THR A 103 -9.78 -10.69 18.64
CA THR A 103 -8.41 -10.69 18.12
C THR A 103 -8.39 -10.41 16.63
N ASP A 104 -7.65 -9.39 16.22
CA ASP A 104 -7.41 -9.09 14.80
C ASP A 104 -6.48 -10.16 14.18
N PRO A 105 -6.87 -10.82 13.08
CA PRO A 105 -6.09 -11.92 12.51
C PRO A 105 -4.86 -11.47 11.72
N PHE A 106 -4.69 -10.16 11.47
CA PHE A 106 -3.70 -9.62 10.54
C PHE A 106 -2.30 -10.16 10.76
N HIS A 107 -1.77 -10.10 11.99
CA HIS A 107 -0.42 -10.58 12.25
C HIS A 107 -0.30 -12.10 12.16
N ALA A 108 -1.33 -12.86 12.58
CA ALA A 108 -1.31 -14.32 12.50
C ALA A 108 -1.21 -14.77 11.02
N LEU A 109 -2.05 -14.20 10.16
CA LEU A 109 -2.05 -14.45 8.73
C LEU A 109 -0.75 -13.98 8.05
N SER A 110 -0.26 -12.80 8.41
CA SER A 110 1.02 -12.27 7.91
C SER A 110 2.21 -13.17 8.26
N ASN A 111 2.21 -13.79 9.45
CA ASN A 111 3.24 -14.76 9.81
C ASN A 111 3.17 -16.03 8.95
N ILE A 112 1.97 -16.50 8.60
CA ILE A 112 1.80 -17.63 7.66
C ILE A 112 2.39 -17.28 6.29
N GLN A 113 2.03 -16.12 5.73
CA GLN A 113 2.58 -15.64 4.46
C GLN A 113 4.11 -15.56 4.48
N MET A 114 4.68 -15.06 5.60
CA MET A 114 6.13 -15.00 5.79
C MET A 114 6.78 -16.39 5.85
N GLU A 115 6.18 -17.34 6.56
CA GLU A 115 6.69 -18.72 6.64
C GLU A 115 6.59 -19.46 5.30
N ASP A 116 5.51 -19.26 4.54
CA ASP A 116 5.38 -19.80 3.18
C ASP A 116 6.43 -19.20 2.24
N MET A 117 6.67 -17.89 2.32
CA MET A 117 7.76 -17.25 1.58
C MET A 117 9.12 -17.86 1.96
N LYS A 118 9.41 -18.03 3.26
CA LYS A 118 10.65 -18.68 3.72
C LYS A 118 10.79 -20.09 3.16
N ALA A 119 9.71 -20.87 3.17
CA ALA A 119 9.71 -22.24 2.65
C ALA A 119 10.03 -22.27 1.15
N GLU A 120 9.48 -21.35 0.36
CA GLU A 120 9.79 -21.23 -1.07
C GLU A 120 11.20 -20.71 -1.33
N LEU A 121 11.66 -19.72 -0.58
CA LEU A 121 13.05 -19.24 -0.66
C LEU A 121 14.06 -20.35 -0.31
N ASN A 122 13.76 -21.22 0.65
CA ASN A 122 14.63 -22.35 1.01
C ASN A 122 14.75 -23.41 -0.09
N LYS A 123 13.79 -23.47 -1.02
CA LYS A 123 13.82 -24.39 -2.19
C LYS A 123 14.67 -23.86 -3.34
N ASN A 124 15.28 -22.68 -3.21
CA ASN A 124 15.98 -22.04 -4.32
C ASN A 124 17.12 -22.93 -4.88
N PRO A 125 17.27 -23.01 -6.22
CA PRO A 125 18.31 -23.84 -6.85
C PRO A 125 19.69 -23.20 -6.82
N TYR A 126 19.82 -21.98 -6.31
CA TYR A 126 21.04 -21.16 -6.40
C TYR A 126 21.98 -21.32 -5.20
N GLY A 127 21.58 -22.08 -4.18
CA GLY A 127 22.37 -22.29 -2.97
C GLY A 127 22.52 -21.05 -2.08
N MET A 128 21.68 -20.03 -2.31
CA MET A 128 21.59 -18.83 -1.47
C MET A 128 20.84 -19.14 -0.18
N HIS A 129 21.20 -18.45 0.91
CA HIS A 129 20.51 -18.55 2.19
C HIS A 129 19.78 -17.22 2.47
N PHE A 130 18.50 -17.29 2.79
CA PHE A 130 17.68 -16.12 3.07
C PHE A 130 17.34 -16.03 4.56
N GLU A 131 17.48 -14.84 5.13
CA GLU A 131 17.01 -14.48 6.46
C GLU A 131 15.88 -13.48 6.30
N VAL A 132 14.66 -13.83 6.71
CA VAL A 132 13.48 -12.98 6.53
C VAL A 132 13.06 -12.38 7.87
N GLU A 133 12.85 -11.07 7.89
CA GLU A 133 12.27 -10.35 9.01
C GLU A 133 11.00 -9.60 8.57
N PHE A 134 10.00 -9.58 9.45
CA PHE A 134 8.82 -8.74 9.34
C PHE A 134 9.16 -7.32 9.79
N VAL A 135 8.79 -6.32 8.97
CA VAL A 135 8.80 -4.90 9.31
C VAL A 135 7.45 -4.24 8.99
N SER A 136 6.96 -3.36 9.86
CA SER A 136 5.75 -2.59 9.61
C SER A 136 5.86 -1.18 10.16
N TRP A 137 5.10 -0.27 9.54
CA TRP A 137 4.99 1.10 10.00
C TRP A 137 3.98 1.26 11.14
N MET A 138 3.16 0.28 11.48
CA MET A 138 2.29 0.35 12.67
C MET A 138 2.32 -0.99 13.39
N SER A 139 3.03 -1.10 14.52
CA SER A 139 3.34 -2.41 15.16
C SER A 139 3.22 -2.27 16.67
N ALA A 140 2.10 -1.75 17.14
CA ALA A 140 1.96 -1.24 18.49
C ALA A 140 2.22 -2.30 19.58
N ASP A 141 1.73 -3.52 19.37
CA ASP A 141 1.94 -4.66 20.25
C ASP A 141 3.21 -5.48 19.91
N ARG A 142 3.92 -5.10 18.85
CA ARG A 142 5.14 -5.75 18.34
C ARG A 142 6.22 -4.71 17.99
N PRO A 143 6.70 -3.92 18.97
CA PRO A 143 7.63 -2.81 18.71
C PRO A 143 8.94 -3.25 18.05
N GLN A 144 9.33 -4.52 18.16
CA GLN A 144 10.48 -5.10 17.48
C GLN A 144 10.36 -5.10 15.95
N ASN A 145 9.16 -4.90 15.41
CA ASN A 145 8.90 -4.88 13.98
C ASN A 145 8.88 -3.46 13.39
N TYR A 146 9.07 -2.42 14.21
CA TYR A 146 9.28 -1.09 13.68
C TYR A 146 10.61 -0.99 12.92
N PRO A 147 10.71 -0.18 11.85
CA PRO A 147 11.93 -0.10 11.05
C PRO A 147 13.13 0.43 11.84
N TYR A 148 12.89 1.34 12.80
CA TYR A 148 13.93 1.85 13.68
C TYR A 148 13.39 2.12 15.11
N PRO A 149 13.17 1.07 15.93
CA PRO A 149 12.56 1.22 17.26
C PRO A 149 13.36 2.16 18.16
N ARG A 150 14.70 2.05 18.13
CA ARG A 150 15.58 2.92 18.93
C ARG A 150 15.54 4.40 18.54
N PHE A 151 15.10 4.74 17.34
CA PHE A 151 14.88 6.14 17.00
C PHE A 151 13.65 6.69 17.73
N ILE A 152 12.58 5.90 17.85
CA ILE A 152 11.41 6.27 18.67
C ILE A 152 11.81 6.37 20.14
N TYR A 153 12.63 5.44 20.64
CA TYR A 153 13.10 5.47 22.02
C TYR A 153 13.96 6.71 22.33
N ASN A 154 14.99 7.00 21.53
CA ASN A 154 15.99 8.04 21.84
C ASN A 154 15.65 9.42 21.28
N GLY A 155 14.95 9.46 20.15
CA GLY A 155 14.67 10.68 19.39
C GLY A 155 15.85 11.27 18.62
N PRO A 156 15.59 12.34 17.86
CA PRO A 156 16.63 13.14 17.23
C PRO A 156 17.47 13.88 18.28
N GLN A 157 18.59 14.45 17.85
CA GLN A 157 19.40 15.32 18.70
C GLN A 157 18.53 16.47 19.25
N GLY A 158 18.56 16.68 20.57
CA GLY A 158 17.76 17.71 21.23
C GLY A 158 16.38 17.24 21.74
N ALA A 159 16.04 15.96 21.61
CA ALA A 159 14.87 15.37 22.25
C ALA A 159 14.84 15.65 23.78
N LYS A 160 13.66 16.02 24.32
CA LYS A 160 13.52 16.39 25.74
C LYS A 160 13.61 15.18 26.67
N ALA A 161 13.08 14.04 26.23
CA ALA A 161 13.12 12.78 26.96
C ALA A 161 13.12 11.59 26.00
N LYS A 162 13.46 10.42 26.54
CA LYS A 162 13.24 9.15 25.87
C LYS A 162 11.74 8.82 25.85
N CYS A 163 11.27 8.11 24.83
CA CYS A 163 9.87 7.67 24.76
C CYS A 163 9.67 6.43 25.66
N THR A 164 9.15 6.65 26.88
CA THR A 164 9.03 5.61 27.92
C THR A 164 7.64 5.56 28.56
N TYR A 165 6.63 6.21 27.97
CA TYR A 165 5.31 6.34 28.60
C TYR A 165 4.66 4.98 28.83
N CYS A 166 4.11 4.79 30.03
CA CYS A 166 3.35 3.61 30.43
C CYS A 166 2.00 3.98 31.05
N GLY A 167 1.44 5.13 30.65
CA GLY A 167 0.11 5.54 31.07
C GLY A 167 0.05 6.03 32.51
N GLU A 168 1.16 6.46 33.12
CA GLU A 168 1.21 6.86 34.54
C GLU A 168 0.22 7.98 34.92
N GLN A 169 -0.35 8.65 33.92
CA GLN A 169 -1.27 9.79 34.04
C GLN A 169 -2.64 9.50 33.40
N GLU A 170 -2.89 8.26 32.98
CA GLU A 170 -4.16 7.80 32.42
C GLU A 170 -5.06 7.26 33.53
N ALA A 171 -6.38 7.30 33.31
CA ALA A 171 -7.35 6.86 34.31
C ALA A 171 -7.24 5.36 34.66
N ASP A 172 -6.82 4.55 33.70
CA ASP A 172 -6.60 3.11 33.83
C ASP A 172 -5.12 2.74 34.00
N GLY A 173 -4.26 3.75 34.20
CA GLY A 173 -2.83 3.57 34.27
C GLY A 173 -2.23 3.56 35.68
N PRO A 174 -0.93 3.22 35.82
CA PRO A 174 -0.04 2.76 34.76
C PRO A 174 -0.49 1.40 34.19
N TRP A 175 -0.36 1.24 32.87
CA TRP A 175 -0.90 0.07 32.19
C TRP A 175 -0.16 -1.21 32.58
N GLN A 176 -0.95 -2.24 32.90
CA GLN A 176 -0.41 -3.52 33.33
C GLN A 176 0.47 -4.16 32.25
N GLY A 177 1.72 -4.48 32.61
CA GLY A 177 2.66 -5.14 31.71
C GLY A 177 3.31 -4.22 30.68
N CYS A 178 3.13 -2.90 30.78
CA CYS A 178 3.88 -1.95 29.97
C CYS A 178 5.37 -1.99 30.31
N ASP A 179 6.21 -2.10 29.28
CA ASP A 179 7.66 -1.97 29.38
C ASP A 179 8.08 -0.55 28.91
N PRO A 180 8.64 0.29 29.80
CA PRO A 180 9.15 1.62 29.40
C PRO A 180 10.32 1.53 28.43
N GLU A 181 11.00 0.39 28.33
CA GLU A 181 12.12 0.13 27.42
C GLU A 181 11.68 -0.60 26.13
N ARG A 182 10.37 -0.74 25.87
CA ARG A 182 9.83 -1.51 24.73
C ARG A 182 10.38 -1.11 23.35
N TYR A 183 10.83 0.14 23.20
CA TYR A 183 11.44 0.66 21.98
C TYR A 183 12.98 0.56 21.96
N ASN A 184 13.63 0.27 23.08
CA ASN A 184 15.08 0.15 23.21
C ASN A 184 15.61 -1.23 22.78
N ILE A 185 15.18 -1.68 21.61
CA ILE A 185 15.41 -3.04 21.11
C ILE A 185 15.87 -3.03 19.67
N ASP A 186 16.46 -4.14 19.22
CA ASP A 186 16.89 -4.29 17.83
C ASP A 186 15.69 -4.32 16.89
N GLY A 187 15.69 -3.42 15.92
CA GLY A 187 14.77 -3.47 14.80
C GLY A 187 15.12 -4.58 13.80
N PRO A 188 14.26 -4.84 12.80
CA PRO A 188 14.45 -5.89 11.79
C PRO A 188 15.79 -5.79 11.07
N VAL A 189 16.21 -4.57 10.70
CA VAL A 189 17.48 -4.33 9.99
C VAL A 189 18.68 -4.70 10.86
N GLU A 190 18.72 -4.30 12.12
CA GLU A 190 19.81 -4.63 13.04
C GLU A 190 19.92 -6.16 13.25
N ARG A 191 18.79 -6.86 13.36
CA ARG A 191 18.77 -8.33 13.49
C ARG A 191 19.34 -9.02 12.25
N LEU A 192 18.98 -8.56 11.04
CA LEU A 192 19.56 -9.06 9.79
C LEU A 192 21.08 -8.83 9.73
N LEU A 193 21.52 -7.62 10.07
CA LEU A 193 22.93 -7.24 10.03
C LEU A 193 23.77 -8.06 11.00
N LYS A 194 23.27 -8.31 12.23
CA LYS A 194 23.92 -9.19 13.21
C LYS A 194 24.01 -10.65 12.75
N LYS A 195 23.11 -11.09 11.86
CA LYS A 195 23.19 -12.41 11.21
C LYS A 195 24.23 -12.49 10.08
N GLY A 196 24.86 -11.37 9.71
CA GLY A 196 25.94 -11.30 8.72
C GLY A 196 25.46 -11.38 7.28
N VAL A 197 24.32 -10.76 6.96
CA VAL A 197 23.82 -10.66 5.58
C VAL A 197 24.75 -9.81 4.70
N SER A 198 24.86 -10.14 3.41
CA SER A 198 25.68 -9.39 2.43
C SER A 198 24.92 -8.25 1.76
N ARG A 199 23.60 -8.34 1.71
CA ARG A 199 22.66 -7.35 1.16
C ARG A 199 21.26 -7.58 1.70
N ILE A 200 20.40 -6.58 1.58
CA ILE A 200 19.00 -6.63 2.00
C ILE A 200 18.10 -6.40 0.78
N ILE A 201 17.07 -7.23 0.64
CA ILE A 201 15.99 -7.06 -0.34
C ILE A 201 14.71 -6.78 0.43
N ALA A 202 14.05 -5.66 0.16
CA ALA A 202 12.76 -5.32 0.73
C ALA A 202 11.66 -5.64 -0.29
N ILE A 203 10.59 -6.27 0.18
CA ILE A 203 9.37 -6.53 -0.59
C ILE A 203 8.18 -6.09 0.25
N ASP A 204 7.23 -5.39 -0.37
CA ASP A 204 6.14 -4.72 0.32
C ASP A 204 4.78 -5.24 -0.15
N THR A 205 3.89 -5.49 0.81
CA THR A 205 2.46 -5.66 0.59
C THR A 205 1.61 -4.89 1.60
N ALA A 206 2.14 -3.82 2.20
CA ALA A 206 1.43 -3.01 3.18
C ALA A 206 0.09 -2.47 2.67
N VAL A 207 -0.01 -2.21 1.36
CA VAL A 207 -1.26 -1.86 0.67
C VAL A 207 -1.41 -2.70 -0.61
N GLY A 208 -1.27 -4.02 -0.50
CA GLY A 208 -1.51 -4.92 -1.64
C GLY A 208 -0.42 -4.93 -2.70
N GLY A 209 0.76 -4.35 -2.40
CA GLY A 209 1.94 -4.40 -3.26
C GLY A 209 2.14 -3.16 -4.15
N VAL A 210 1.21 -2.20 -4.11
CA VAL A 210 1.42 -0.89 -4.72
C VAL A 210 2.40 -0.05 -3.90
N ARG A 211 3.14 0.84 -4.56
CA ARG A 211 3.99 1.81 -3.85
C ARG A 211 3.13 2.74 -3.00
N PHE A 212 3.67 3.15 -1.86
CA PHE A 212 2.95 3.97 -0.90
C PHE A 212 3.94 4.70 0.02
N TYR A 213 3.61 5.92 0.42
CA TYR A 213 4.51 6.74 1.26
C TYR A 213 4.88 6.09 2.60
N LYS A 214 4.05 5.19 3.18
CA LYS A 214 4.39 4.51 4.44
C LYS A 214 5.48 3.43 4.29
N PRO A 215 5.39 2.51 3.32
CA PRO A 215 6.52 1.69 2.90
C PRO A 215 7.76 2.52 2.56
N PHE A 216 7.59 3.68 1.92
CA PHE A 216 8.70 4.60 1.68
C PHE A 216 9.35 5.08 2.98
N ASP A 217 8.58 5.53 3.98
CA ASP A 217 9.09 5.88 5.32
C ASP A 217 9.86 4.70 5.96
N VAL A 218 9.31 3.48 5.85
CA VAL A 218 9.94 2.24 6.35
C VAL A 218 11.30 2.00 5.67
N VAL A 219 11.37 2.17 4.35
CA VAL A 219 12.60 2.00 3.57
C VAL A 219 13.61 3.08 3.93
N GLN A 220 13.22 4.35 4.06
CA GLN A 220 14.11 5.44 4.46
C GLN A 220 14.70 5.21 5.86
N MET A 221 13.87 4.81 6.81
CA MET A 221 14.32 4.50 8.17
C MET A 221 15.21 3.26 8.21
N SER A 222 14.91 2.25 7.39
CA SER A 222 15.77 1.07 7.24
C SER A 222 17.14 1.43 6.64
N LYS A 223 17.18 2.27 5.60
CA LYS A 223 18.42 2.81 5.01
C LYS A 223 19.22 3.60 6.04
N ARG A 224 18.57 4.38 6.91
CA ARG A 224 19.24 5.12 7.99
C ARG A 224 19.97 4.19 8.97
N VAL A 225 19.33 3.10 9.40
CA VAL A 225 19.94 2.08 10.28
C VAL A 225 21.11 1.40 9.57
N LEU A 226 20.91 1.00 8.32
CA LEU A 226 21.92 0.35 7.49
C LEU A 226 23.14 1.24 7.25
N ASN A 227 22.95 2.52 6.94
CA ASN A 227 24.03 3.48 6.72
C ASN A 227 24.85 3.69 7.98
N LYS A 228 24.19 3.79 9.15
CA LYS A 228 24.85 3.86 10.45
C LYS A 228 25.72 2.62 10.68
N TRP A 229 25.18 1.43 10.47
CA TRP A 229 25.92 0.18 10.61
C TRP A 229 27.13 0.11 9.66
N ASN A 230 26.92 0.45 8.38
CA ASN A 230 27.96 0.47 7.36
C ASN A 230 29.13 1.37 7.77
N GLN A 231 28.82 2.58 8.28
CA GLN A 231 29.81 3.51 8.79
C GLN A 231 30.56 2.96 10.02
N GLU A 232 29.85 2.40 11.00
CA GLU A 232 30.43 1.90 12.25
C GLU A 232 31.30 0.63 12.05
N HIS A 233 30.97 -0.19 11.06
CA HIS A 233 31.63 -1.49 10.82
C HIS A 233 32.51 -1.52 9.57
N GLY A 234 32.63 -0.40 8.83
CA GLY A 234 33.39 -0.35 7.59
C GLY A 234 32.86 -1.29 6.51
N THR A 235 31.54 -1.41 6.41
CA THR A 235 30.85 -2.28 5.43
C THR A 235 30.11 -1.44 4.37
N SER A 236 29.65 -2.08 3.30
CA SER A 236 28.89 -1.43 2.22
C SER A 236 27.74 -2.35 1.80
N ILE A 237 26.91 -2.72 2.77
CA ILE A 237 25.76 -3.61 2.57
C ILE A 237 24.65 -2.77 1.90
N PRO A 238 24.15 -3.14 0.70
CA PRO A 238 23.09 -2.40 0.02
C PRO A 238 21.69 -2.88 0.44
N LEU A 239 20.69 -2.01 0.22
CA LEU A 239 19.27 -2.33 0.32
C LEU A 239 18.58 -2.03 -1.02
N LEU A 240 17.83 -2.99 -1.54
CA LEU A 240 17.01 -2.87 -2.75
C LEU A 240 15.54 -3.05 -2.40
N TRP A 241 14.67 -2.10 -2.74
CA TRP A 241 13.22 -2.23 -2.59
C TRP A 241 12.60 -2.68 -3.91
N VAL A 242 12.00 -3.87 -3.94
CA VAL A 242 11.54 -4.50 -5.19
C VAL A 242 10.38 -3.74 -5.83
N ASN A 243 9.43 -3.24 -5.04
CA ASN A 243 8.25 -2.52 -5.55
C ASN A 243 8.63 -1.17 -6.19
N ASP A 244 9.77 -0.58 -5.82
CA ASP A 244 10.28 0.68 -6.37
C ASP A 244 11.78 0.60 -6.72
N TYR A 245 12.18 -0.44 -7.44
CA TYR A 245 13.61 -0.72 -7.69
C TYR A 245 14.31 0.36 -8.51
N SER A 246 13.56 1.20 -9.23
CA SER A 246 14.05 2.39 -9.93
C SER A 246 14.29 3.60 -9.03
N ASN A 247 14.01 3.47 -7.73
CA ASN A 247 13.93 4.54 -6.75
C ASN A 247 13.07 5.71 -7.27
N LEU A 248 11.92 5.44 -7.91
CA LEU A 248 11.08 6.50 -8.46
C LEU A 248 10.70 7.47 -7.35
N MET A 249 10.25 6.96 -6.20
CA MET A 249 9.77 7.78 -5.08
C MET A 249 10.86 8.69 -4.51
N GLU A 250 12.12 8.25 -4.51
CA GLU A 250 13.25 9.10 -4.11
C GLU A 250 13.60 10.13 -5.19
N ARG A 251 13.62 9.71 -6.47
CA ARG A 251 13.94 10.60 -7.60
C ARG A 251 12.88 11.70 -7.77
N SER A 252 11.61 11.37 -7.53
CA SER A 252 10.47 12.28 -7.62
C SER A 252 10.23 13.06 -6.32
N TYR A 253 11.01 12.84 -5.27
CA TYR A 253 10.80 13.54 -4.01
C TYR A 253 11.08 15.05 -4.18
N PRO A 254 10.24 15.96 -3.64
CA PRO A 254 10.46 17.39 -3.81
C PRO A 254 11.81 17.87 -3.26
N ILE A 255 12.39 18.88 -3.94
CA ILE A 255 13.76 19.34 -3.69
C ILE A 255 13.79 20.51 -2.70
N GLU A 256 12.89 21.48 -2.85
CA GLU A 256 12.83 22.67 -1.99
C GLU A 256 11.44 22.86 -1.38
N PRO A 257 11.34 23.16 -0.08
CA PRO A 257 12.44 23.29 0.89
C PRO A 257 13.14 21.95 1.20
N GLU A 258 14.39 22.02 1.67
CA GLU A 258 15.07 20.85 2.22
C GLU A 258 14.23 20.27 3.37
N GLY A 259 14.05 18.94 3.37
CA GLY A 259 13.16 18.30 4.33
C GLY A 259 11.67 18.50 4.03
N TRP A 260 11.30 18.74 2.77
CA TRP A 260 9.88 18.81 2.42
C TRP A 260 9.10 17.56 2.87
N THR A 261 7.89 17.77 3.37
CA THR A 261 6.86 16.74 3.56
C THR A 261 5.51 17.35 3.18
N SER A 262 4.48 16.52 2.98
CA SER A 262 3.16 17.00 2.55
C SER A 262 2.51 18.03 3.51
N ILE A 263 2.98 18.09 4.77
CA ILE A 263 2.58 19.10 5.76
C ILE A 263 2.93 20.52 5.30
N LEU A 264 4.03 20.68 4.58
CA LEU A 264 4.45 21.97 4.00
C LEU A 264 3.67 22.33 2.73
N ARG A 265 2.79 21.45 2.24
CA ARG A 265 1.96 21.63 1.04
C ARG A 265 2.81 21.71 -0.23
N ASP A 266 2.59 22.73 -1.05
CA ASP A 266 3.27 22.88 -2.34
C ASP A 266 4.77 23.12 -2.15
N PRO A 267 5.63 22.33 -2.81
CA PRO A 267 7.06 22.58 -2.80
C PRO A 267 7.40 23.83 -3.61
N VAL A 268 8.50 24.49 -3.25
CA VAL A 268 9.06 25.64 -4.00
C VAL A 268 9.70 25.14 -5.30
N ARG A 269 10.40 24.00 -5.22
CA ARG A 269 10.97 23.31 -6.39
C ARG A 269 10.71 21.82 -6.30
N ASP A 270 9.98 21.31 -7.28
CA ASP A 270 9.77 19.89 -7.49
C ASP A 270 10.81 19.30 -8.47
N SER A 271 11.07 18.00 -8.36
CA SER A 271 11.98 17.25 -9.22
C SER A 271 11.33 16.82 -10.54
N VAL A 272 10.00 16.70 -10.57
CA VAL A 272 9.16 16.27 -11.71
C VAL A 272 9.75 15.07 -12.45
N VAL A 273 9.35 13.88 -12.03
CA VAL A 273 9.83 12.62 -12.61
C VAL A 273 8.65 11.81 -13.14
N LEU A 274 8.74 11.38 -14.40
CA LEU A 274 7.73 10.58 -15.06
C LEU A 274 7.72 9.14 -14.49
N LEU A 275 6.51 8.62 -14.31
CA LEU A 275 6.26 7.26 -13.84
C LEU A 275 6.67 6.20 -14.89
N LYS A 276 6.52 6.53 -16.19
CA LYS A 276 6.82 5.61 -17.28
C LYS A 276 8.29 5.19 -17.23
N GLY A 277 8.56 3.94 -17.61
CA GLY A 277 9.89 3.35 -17.50
C GLY A 277 10.34 3.01 -16.07
N SER A 278 9.52 3.28 -15.05
CA SER A 278 9.77 2.98 -13.63
C SER A 278 8.70 2.02 -13.05
N PRO A 279 8.65 0.76 -13.51
CA PRO A 279 7.54 -0.14 -13.21
C PRO A 279 7.59 -0.66 -11.77
N ASN A 280 6.42 -1.01 -11.23
CA ASN A 280 6.28 -1.81 -10.03
C ASN A 280 6.04 -3.28 -10.41
N PRO A 281 7.02 -4.18 -10.25
CA PRO A 281 6.90 -5.57 -10.71
C PRO A 281 5.90 -6.38 -9.89
N VAL A 282 5.57 -5.97 -8.67
CA VAL A 282 4.63 -6.69 -7.79
C VAL A 282 3.19 -6.36 -8.16
N ALA A 283 2.86 -5.07 -8.29
CA ALA A 283 1.51 -4.62 -8.67
C ALA A 283 1.12 -5.06 -10.10
N SER A 284 2.12 -5.22 -10.98
CA SER A 284 1.92 -5.70 -12.35
C SER A 284 1.94 -7.23 -12.50
N ASP A 285 2.17 -7.99 -11.42
CA ASP A 285 2.24 -9.45 -11.51
C ASP A 285 0.85 -10.08 -11.70
N PRO A 286 0.60 -10.84 -12.78
CA PRO A 286 -0.69 -11.49 -12.98
C PRO A 286 -1.04 -12.49 -11.88
N ASP A 287 -0.06 -13.08 -11.19
CA ASP A 287 -0.33 -14.01 -10.09
C ASP A 287 -1.02 -13.29 -8.90
N LEU A 288 -0.72 -12.00 -8.69
CA LEU A 288 -1.43 -11.18 -7.70
C LEU A 288 -2.88 -10.94 -8.12
N ALA A 289 -3.12 -10.70 -9.41
CA ALA A 289 -4.47 -10.53 -9.94
C ALA A 289 -5.29 -11.81 -9.84
N ILE A 290 -4.69 -12.99 -10.08
CA ILE A 290 -5.35 -14.30 -9.91
C ILE A 290 -5.92 -14.44 -8.50
N LEU A 291 -5.13 -14.13 -7.47
CA LEU A 291 -5.56 -14.24 -6.08
C LEU A 291 -6.75 -13.33 -5.75
N HIS A 292 -6.79 -12.13 -6.34
CA HIS A 292 -7.93 -11.23 -6.18
C HIS A 292 -9.17 -11.72 -6.94
N VAL A 293 -9.00 -12.25 -8.15
CA VAL A 293 -10.12 -12.80 -8.93
C VAL A 293 -10.77 -13.97 -8.20
N GLU A 294 -9.99 -14.88 -7.63
CA GLU A 294 -10.54 -15.98 -6.83
C GLU A 294 -11.24 -15.49 -5.55
N GLY A 295 -10.73 -14.43 -4.92
CA GLY A 295 -11.40 -13.77 -3.81
C GLY A 295 -12.73 -13.13 -4.21
N ILE A 296 -12.81 -12.56 -5.41
CA ILE A 296 -14.03 -11.97 -5.99
C ILE A 296 -15.03 -13.06 -6.32
N GLU A 297 -14.59 -14.16 -6.94
CA GLU A 297 -15.41 -15.33 -7.24
C GLU A 297 -16.05 -15.93 -5.98
N ALA A 298 -15.30 -15.99 -4.87
CA ALA A 298 -15.83 -16.44 -3.58
C ALA A 298 -16.94 -15.51 -3.01
N GLY A 299 -16.99 -14.25 -3.45
CA GLY A 299 -18.03 -13.31 -3.09
C GLY A 299 -19.22 -13.31 -4.06
N MET A 300 -19.13 -13.97 -5.23
CA MET A 300 -20.22 -14.01 -6.20
C MET A 300 -21.39 -14.86 -5.70
N SER A 301 -22.60 -14.53 -6.19
CA SER A 301 -23.81 -15.29 -5.88
C SER A 301 -23.99 -16.50 -6.79
N ASP A 302 -24.27 -17.67 -6.20
CA ASP A 302 -24.57 -18.91 -6.94
C ASP A 302 -25.88 -18.86 -7.77
N VAL A 303 -26.74 -17.86 -7.53
CA VAL A 303 -28.07 -17.75 -8.17
C VAL A 303 -28.21 -16.54 -9.09
N VAL A 304 -27.32 -15.55 -8.99
CA VAL A 304 -27.31 -14.38 -9.88
C VAL A 304 -26.32 -14.64 -11.01
N PRO A 305 -26.76 -14.66 -12.29
CA PRO A 305 -25.84 -14.89 -13.40
C PRO A 305 -24.82 -13.77 -13.56
N ASP A 306 -23.63 -14.11 -14.06
CA ASP A 306 -22.53 -13.21 -14.42
C ASP A 306 -22.97 -11.92 -15.13
N ALA A 307 -23.89 -12.03 -16.11
CA ALA A 307 -24.40 -10.88 -16.86
C ALA A 307 -25.12 -9.82 -15.99
N GLN A 308 -25.55 -10.20 -14.78
CA GLN A 308 -26.21 -9.34 -13.79
C GLN A 308 -25.33 -9.08 -12.56
N THR A 309 -24.07 -9.53 -12.57
CA THR A 309 -23.09 -9.28 -11.52
C THR A 309 -22.27 -8.03 -11.84
N GLY A 310 -21.93 -7.26 -10.81
CA GLY A 310 -21.00 -6.16 -10.87
C GLY A 310 -19.90 -6.27 -9.83
N VAL A 311 -18.76 -5.69 -10.14
CA VAL A 311 -17.57 -5.71 -9.29
C VAL A 311 -17.08 -4.29 -9.10
N ILE A 312 -17.00 -3.86 -7.85
CA ILE A 312 -16.36 -2.59 -7.47
C ILE A 312 -14.99 -2.91 -6.90
N LEU A 313 -13.94 -2.47 -7.60
CA LEU A 313 -12.57 -2.47 -7.10
C LEU A 313 -12.39 -1.23 -6.23
N PHE A 314 -12.69 -1.34 -4.93
CA PHE A 314 -12.67 -0.24 -3.98
C PHE A 314 -11.26 -0.08 -3.36
N ASN A 315 -10.78 1.16 -3.29
CA ASN A 315 -9.39 1.46 -2.97
C ASN A 315 -9.23 2.59 -1.94
N HIS A 316 -8.18 2.51 -1.12
CA HIS A 316 -7.70 3.67 -0.39
C HIS A 316 -6.95 4.62 -1.33
N GLY A 317 -7.22 5.91 -1.18
CA GLY A 317 -6.45 6.96 -1.83
C GLY A 317 -5.19 7.34 -1.05
N LEU A 318 -4.70 8.54 -1.37
CA LEU A 318 -3.70 9.28 -0.61
C LEU A 318 -4.42 10.03 0.53
N PHE A 319 -3.81 10.07 1.72
CA PHE A 319 -4.38 10.80 2.87
C PHE A 319 -4.39 12.33 2.65
N ASP A 320 -3.48 12.83 1.82
CA ASP A 320 -3.26 14.24 1.54
C ASP A 320 -2.92 14.41 0.04
N PRO A 321 -3.48 15.44 -0.64
CA PRO A 321 -3.32 15.60 -2.09
C PRO A 321 -1.89 15.98 -2.49
N TYR A 322 -1.10 16.59 -1.59
CA TYR A 322 0.28 16.98 -1.87
C TYR A 322 1.22 15.77 -1.92
N ARG A 323 0.79 14.57 -1.52
CA ARG A 323 1.62 13.36 -1.69
C ARG A 323 1.75 12.91 -3.13
N ALA A 324 0.85 13.35 -4.00
CA ALA A 324 0.91 13.02 -5.42
C ALA A 324 2.20 13.51 -6.09
N TYR A 325 2.96 14.43 -5.50
CA TYR A 325 4.29 14.81 -6.02
C TYR A 325 5.28 13.64 -6.11
N PHE A 326 5.16 12.61 -5.25
CA PHE A 326 6.11 11.50 -5.25
C PHE A 326 5.51 10.11 -5.04
N ASP A 327 4.24 10.02 -4.66
CA ASP A 327 3.57 8.76 -4.33
C ASP A 327 2.73 8.26 -5.53
N PRO A 328 3.18 7.22 -6.26
CA PRO A 328 2.48 6.67 -7.42
C PRO A 328 1.44 5.61 -7.05
N LYS A 329 1.00 5.54 -5.79
CA LYS A 329 0.03 4.55 -5.29
C LYS A 329 -1.19 4.37 -6.21
N ILE A 330 -1.76 5.47 -6.66
CA ILE A 330 -3.00 5.46 -7.44
C ILE A 330 -2.75 4.84 -8.82
N ASP A 331 -1.62 5.17 -9.45
CA ASP A 331 -1.21 4.61 -10.74
C ASP A 331 -0.94 3.10 -10.65
N ASP A 332 -0.19 2.66 -9.64
CA ASP A 332 0.07 1.24 -9.39
C ASP A 332 -1.24 0.46 -9.11
N THR A 333 -2.20 1.10 -8.43
CA THR A 333 -3.53 0.53 -8.17
C THR A 333 -4.30 0.31 -9.48
N ASN A 334 -4.23 1.26 -10.42
CA ASN A 334 -4.91 1.12 -11.71
C ASN A 334 -4.33 -0.03 -12.52
N VAL A 335 -3.01 -0.24 -12.49
CA VAL A 335 -2.36 -1.39 -13.13
C VAL A 335 -2.90 -2.71 -12.56
N LEU A 336 -3.00 -2.83 -11.23
CA LEU A 336 -3.56 -4.02 -10.60
C LEU A 336 -5.05 -4.21 -10.95
N ASN A 337 -5.84 -3.13 -10.93
CA ASN A 337 -7.25 -3.15 -11.29
C ASN A 337 -7.47 -3.60 -12.75
N GLU A 338 -6.63 -3.14 -13.68
CA GLU A 338 -6.66 -3.56 -15.08
C GLU A 338 -6.35 -5.04 -15.24
N ASN A 339 -5.35 -5.55 -14.50
CA ASN A 339 -5.02 -6.98 -14.50
C ASN A 339 -6.16 -7.83 -13.95
N ILE A 340 -6.78 -7.41 -12.84
CA ILE A 340 -7.95 -8.08 -12.24
C ILE A 340 -9.11 -8.10 -13.23
N LYS A 341 -9.46 -6.96 -13.82
CA LYS A 341 -10.54 -6.85 -14.80
C LYS A 341 -10.31 -7.72 -16.02
N LYS A 342 -9.09 -7.72 -16.56
CA LYS A 342 -8.73 -8.56 -17.70
C LYS A 342 -8.96 -10.03 -17.38
N LEU A 343 -8.44 -10.51 -16.26
CA LEU A 343 -8.57 -11.91 -15.87
C LEU A 343 -10.01 -12.29 -15.52
N LEU A 344 -10.78 -11.41 -14.88
CA LEU A 344 -12.21 -11.61 -14.65
C LEU A 344 -12.94 -11.84 -15.98
N LEU A 345 -12.70 -11.02 -16.98
CA LEU A 345 -13.35 -11.16 -18.29
C LEU A 345 -12.90 -12.41 -19.05
N GLU A 346 -11.67 -12.88 -18.83
CA GLU A 346 -11.19 -14.16 -19.38
C GLU A 346 -11.89 -15.36 -18.73
N ARG A 347 -12.16 -15.33 -17.42
CA ARG A 347 -12.79 -16.42 -16.65
C ARG A 347 -14.32 -16.37 -16.68
N HIS A 348 -14.88 -15.18 -16.78
CA HIS A 348 -16.30 -14.86 -16.76
C HIS A 348 -16.68 -14.00 -17.98
N PRO A 349 -16.69 -14.58 -19.19
CA PRO A 349 -16.92 -13.83 -20.42
C PRO A 349 -18.32 -13.21 -20.52
N ASP A 350 -19.28 -13.68 -19.72
CA ASP A 350 -20.65 -13.17 -19.67
C ASP A 350 -20.82 -11.97 -18.74
N ILE A 351 -19.84 -11.66 -17.87
CA ILE A 351 -19.86 -10.41 -17.10
C ILE A 351 -19.78 -9.23 -18.06
N ASN A 352 -20.67 -8.26 -17.89
CA ASN A 352 -20.61 -7.03 -18.67
C ASN A 352 -19.34 -6.25 -18.27
N PRO A 353 -18.40 -5.93 -19.21
CA PRO A 353 -17.18 -5.20 -18.88
C PRO A 353 -17.39 -3.83 -18.24
N ALA A 354 -18.54 -3.20 -18.49
CA ALA A 354 -18.91 -1.93 -17.86
C ALA A 354 -19.39 -2.09 -16.41
N ASN A 355 -19.66 -3.32 -15.94
CA ASN A 355 -19.99 -3.58 -14.54
C ASN A 355 -18.75 -3.81 -13.66
N ILE A 356 -17.54 -3.76 -14.22
CA ILE A 356 -16.27 -3.84 -13.49
C ILE A 356 -15.65 -2.45 -13.46
N ILE A 357 -15.74 -1.79 -12.31
CA ILE A 357 -15.36 -0.38 -12.11
C ILE A 357 -14.47 -0.22 -10.88
N GLY A 358 -13.62 0.81 -10.88
CA GLY A 358 -12.77 1.18 -9.75
C GLY A 358 -13.37 2.35 -8.98
N ALA A 359 -13.18 2.34 -7.66
CA ALA A 359 -13.67 3.39 -6.79
C ALA A 359 -12.75 3.72 -5.61
N TYR A 360 -12.96 4.90 -5.03
CA TYR A 360 -12.23 5.42 -3.87
C TYR A 360 -13.18 6.02 -2.81
N GLY A 361 -12.63 6.27 -1.62
CA GLY A 361 -13.33 6.92 -0.51
C GLY A 361 -13.66 8.38 -0.84
N GLY A 362 -14.30 9.11 0.08
CA GLY A 362 -14.55 10.55 -0.09
C GLY A 362 -13.35 11.42 0.28
N SER A 363 -13.30 12.68 -0.13
CA SER A 363 -12.28 13.65 0.27
C SER A 363 -12.91 14.82 1.01
N ARG A 364 -12.19 15.44 1.96
CA ARG A 364 -12.66 16.70 2.61
C ARG A 364 -13.03 17.73 1.56
N GLU A 365 -14.00 18.57 1.89
CA GLU A 365 -14.54 19.56 0.98
C GLU A 365 -14.83 20.86 1.72
N ILE A 366 -14.91 21.96 0.96
CA ILE A 366 -15.35 23.25 1.50
C ILE A 366 -16.85 23.15 1.72
N ASN A 367 -17.29 23.26 2.98
CA ASN A 367 -18.70 23.31 3.29
C ASN A 367 -19.30 24.64 2.79
N PRO A 368 -20.33 24.62 1.93
CA PRO A 368 -20.90 25.84 1.34
C PRO A 368 -21.59 26.76 2.36
N GLU A 369 -22.01 26.24 3.52
CA GLU A 369 -22.71 27.01 4.56
C GLU A 369 -21.78 27.92 5.37
N ASN A 370 -20.50 27.54 5.51
CA ASN A 370 -19.54 28.24 6.36
C ASN A 370 -18.17 28.51 5.68
N ASN A 371 -17.96 28.02 4.47
CA ASN A 371 -16.72 28.12 3.71
C ASN A 371 -15.48 27.54 4.43
N ILE A 372 -15.68 26.54 5.29
CA ILE A 372 -14.61 25.83 6.01
C ILE A 372 -14.34 24.49 5.33
N TYR A 373 -13.07 24.16 5.16
CA TYR A 373 -12.65 22.83 4.69
C TYR A 373 -12.81 21.80 5.81
N GLU A 374 -13.79 20.92 5.69
CA GLU A 374 -14.18 19.98 6.75
C GLU A 374 -14.65 18.62 6.20
N ARG A 375 -14.87 17.65 7.10
CA ARG A 375 -15.65 16.46 6.79
C ARG A 375 -17.12 16.84 6.73
N THR A 376 -17.79 16.51 5.62
CA THR A 376 -19.22 16.72 5.45
C THR A 376 -19.95 15.38 5.41
N ARG A 377 -21.26 15.42 5.61
CA ARG A 377 -22.10 14.23 5.50
C ARG A 377 -22.08 13.65 4.07
N ARG A 378 -21.90 14.49 3.04
CA ARG A 378 -21.84 14.05 1.63
C ARG A 378 -20.70 13.08 1.34
N MET A 379 -19.61 13.17 2.10
CA MET A 379 -18.39 12.41 1.83
C MET A 379 -18.50 10.91 2.15
N ARG A 380 -19.51 10.48 2.93
CA ARG A 380 -19.96 9.10 3.13
C ARG A 380 -18.90 8.01 3.42
N GLY A 381 -17.59 8.22 3.46
CA GLY A 381 -16.57 7.18 3.71
C GLY A 381 -16.00 7.23 5.13
N GLU A 382 -15.44 6.12 5.62
CA GLU A 382 -14.60 6.11 6.84
C GLU A 382 -13.37 6.97 6.62
N ASP A 383 -12.57 6.50 5.66
CA ASP A 383 -11.25 6.98 5.35
C ASP A 383 -11.33 7.97 4.21
N LEU A 384 -10.83 9.16 4.50
CA LEU A 384 -10.85 10.25 3.57
C LEU A 384 -9.61 10.17 2.69
N ALA A 385 -9.83 10.15 1.38
CA ALA A 385 -8.82 9.79 0.41
C ALA A 385 -8.90 10.63 -0.85
N PHE A 386 -7.71 11.05 -1.30
CA PHE A 386 -7.46 11.71 -2.57
C PHE A 386 -6.96 10.68 -3.57
N ALA A 387 -7.67 10.50 -4.67
CA ALA A 387 -7.29 9.56 -5.72
C ALA A 387 -6.51 10.27 -6.83
N ASN A 388 -5.57 11.14 -6.47
CA ASN A 388 -4.82 11.89 -7.47
C ASN A 388 -3.68 11.05 -8.05
N LEU A 389 -3.53 11.08 -9.37
CA LEU A 389 -2.42 10.42 -10.08
C LEU A 389 -1.09 11.09 -9.77
N HIS A 390 -0.01 10.32 -9.88
CA HIS A 390 1.37 10.78 -9.70
C HIS A 390 1.63 12.07 -10.50
N GLN A 391 2.32 13.02 -9.85
CA GLN A 391 2.66 14.34 -10.37
C GLN A 391 1.43 15.23 -10.72
N SER A 392 0.26 14.95 -10.14
CA SER A 392 -0.93 15.78 -10.27
C SER A 392 -1.71 15.90 -8.96
N LYS A 393 -2.23 17.09 -8.63
CA LYS A 393 -3.07 17.29 -7.43
C LYS A 393 -4.57 17.21 -7.70
N GLU A 394 -4.94 17.11 -8.98
CA GLU A 394 -6.34 17.26 -9.41
C GLU A 394 -6.77 16.14 -10.36
N GLN A 395 -5.81 15.52 -11.07
CA GLN A 395 -6.13 14.47 -12.03
C GLN A 395 -6.50 13.19 -11.29
N LEU A 396 -7.73 12.75 -11.50
CA LEU A 396 -8.23 11.45 -11.06
C LEU A 396 -7.94 10.38 -12.12
N PRO A 397 -7.94 9.09 -11.74
CA PRO A 397 -8.00 7.99 -12.69
C PRO A 397 -9.13 8.21 -13.71
N PRO A 398 -8.90 7.96 -15.00
CA PRO A 398 -9.95 8.04 -16.00
C PRO A 398 -11.02 6.97 -15.75
N ASP A 399 -12.20 7.13 -16.35
CA ASP A 399 -13.20 6.07 -16.39
C ASP A 399 -12.57 4.77 -16.95
N PRO A 400 -12.80 3.60 -16.33
CA PRO A 400 -13.79 3.31 -15.27
C PRO A 400 -13.24 3.34 -13.84
N TRP A 401 -12.09 3.95 -13.57
CA TRP A 401 -11.32 3.75 -12.34
C TRP A 401 -11.52 4.82 -11.25
N GLY A 402 -12.03 6.00 -11.62
CA GLY A 402 -12.02 7.19 -10.74
C GLY A 402 -13.29 7.45 -9.91
N TYR A 403 -14.21 6.49 -9.76
CA TYR A 403 -15.47 6.74 -9.06
C TYR A 403 -15.27 6.99 -7.56
N ARG A 404 -16.20 7.72 -6.93
CA ARG A 404 -16.40 7.57 -5.49
C ARG A 404 -17.23 6.32 -5.25
N TYR A 405 -17.01 5.60 -4.15
CA TYR A 405 -17.64 4.29 -3.97
C TYR A 405 -19.18 4.33 -3.96
N TRP A 406 -19.80 5.41 -3.46
CA TRP A 406 -21.26 5.58 -3.54
C TRP A 406 -21.73 5.89 -4.97
N ASP A 407 -20.96 6.64 -5.77
CA ASP A 407 -21.27 6.89 -7.18
C ASP A 407 -21.12 5.60 -8.00
N ALA A 408 -20.15 4.75 -7.65
CA ALA A 408 -19.97 3.42 -8.22
C ALA A 408 -21.16 2.50 -7.91
N LEU A 409 -21.64 2.50 -6.66
CA LEU A 409 -22.85 1.78 -6.26
C LEU A 409 -24.09 2.28 -7.02
N GLU A 410 -24.26 3.60 -7.13
CA GLU A 410 -25.35 4.21 -7.90
C GLU A 410 -25.29 3.82 -9.38
N TYR A 411 -24.10 3.88 -9.97
CA TYR A 411 -23.85 3.50 -11.35
C TYR A 411 -24.26 2.04 -11.61
N LEU A 412 -23.85 1.08 -10.77
CA LEU A 412 -24.22 -0.33 -10.93
C LEU A 412 -25.71 -0.58 -10.68
N LYS A 413 -26.30 0.06 -9.65
CA LYS A 413 -27.74 0.01 -9.39
C LYS A 413 -28.55 0.46 -10.62
N ASN A 414 -28.20 1.60 -11.20
CA ASN A 414 -28.89 2.18 -12.35
C ASN A 414 -28.75 1.34 -13.62
N ARG A 415 -27.74 0.47 -13.68
CA ARG A 415 -27.57 -0.53 -14.75
C ARG A 415 -28.35 -1.81 -14.52
N GLY A 416 -29.06 -1.92 -13.41
CA GLY A 416 -29.87 -3.09 -13.06
C GLY A 416 -29.06 -4.29 -12.59
N VAL A 417 -27.81 -4.07 -12.14
CA VAL A 417 -26.99 -5.10 -11.49
C VAL A 417 -27.77 -5.69 -10.30
N LYS A 418 -27.74 -7.01 -10.17
CA LYS A 418 -28.49 -7.77 -9.16
C LYS A 418 -27.61 -8.37 -8.07
N HIS A 419 -26.31 -8.41 -8.29
CA HIS A 419 -25.34 -8.77 -7.27
C HIS A 419 -24.07 -7.93 -7.43
N ILE A 420 -23.57 -7.36 -6.33
CA ILE A 420 -22.36 -6.54 -6.34
C ILE A 420 -21.31 -7.17 -5.42
N VAL A 421 -20.13 -7.47 -5.96
CA VAL A 421 -18.95 -7.84 -5.16
C VAL A 421 -18.08 -6.62 -4.95
N ILE A 422 -17.76 -6.30 -3.69
CA ILE A 422 -16.85 -5.23 -3.29
C ILE A 422 -15.48 -5.82 -3.03
N ALA A 423 -14.50 -5.52 -3.87
CA ALA A 423 -13.15 -6.05 -3.77
C ALA A 423 -12.13 -4.97 -3.51
N PHE A 424 -11.24 -5.20 -2.54
CA PHE A 424 -10.20 -4.25 -2.19
C PHE A 424 -8.86 -4.71 -2.74
N SER A 425 -8.49 -4.23 -3.93
CA SER A 425 -7.23 -4.65 -4.57
C SER A 425 -5.98 -4.22 -3.81
N GLN A 426 -6.09 -3.29 -2.87
CA GLN A 426 -5.02 -2.87 -1.96
C GLN A 426 -4.94 -3.68 -0.65
N VAL A 427 -5.78 -4.71 -0.48
CA VAL A 427 -5.74 -5.57 0.72
C VAL A 427 -5.43 -7.01 0.31
N VAL A 428 -4.43 -7.61 0.96
CA VAL A 428 -4.04 -9.01 0.72
C VAL A 428 -4.17 -9.89 1.95
N THR A 429 -4.46 -9.29 3.11
CA THR A 429 -4.50 -9.95 4.41
C THR A 429 -5.68 -9.41 5.19
N ASP A 430 -6.54 -10.31 5.67
CA ASP A 430 -7.68 -9.92 6.50
C ASP A 430 -7.24 -9.19 7.77
N SER A 431 -8.05 -8.21 8.14
CA SER A 431 -8.00 -7.52 9.42
C SER A 431 -9.40 -7.06 9.79
N VAL A 432 -9.53 -6.39 10.93
CA VAL A 432 -10.80 -5.76 11.33
C VAL A 432 -11.39 -4.82 10.26
N LEU A 433 -10.53 -4.29 9.38
CA LEU A 433 -10.90 -3.43 8.26
C LEU A 433 -11.77 -4.18 7.23
N THR A 434 -11.31 -5.32 6.73
CA THR A 434 -12.06 -6.15 5.76
C THR A 434 -13.19 -6.92 6.41
N LEU A 435 -13.04 -7.29 7.68
CA LEU A 435 -14.01 -8.14 8.38
C LEU A 435 -15.17 -7.35 8.97
N VAL A 436 -15.03 -6.05 9.26
CA VAL A 436 -16.09 -5.27 9.92
C VAL A 436 -16.30 -3.94 9.25
N GLU A 437 -15.24 -3.14 9.12
CA GLU A 437 -15.37 -1.74 8.74
C GLU A 437 -16.01 -1.55 7.37
N TYR A 438 -15.53 -2.28 6.36
CA TYR A 438 -16.05 -2.17 5.01
C TYR A 438 -17.48 -2.67 4.86
N TYR A 439 -17.84 -3.74 5.56
CA TYR A 439 -19.22 -4.21 5.58
C TYR A 439 -20.16 -3.11 6.10
N ASN A 440 -19.78 -2.42 7.16
CA ASN A 440 -20.60 -1.34 7.69
C ASN A 440 -20.63 -0.13 6.74
N GLN A 441 -19.51 0.20 6.09
CA GLN A 441 -19.46 1.28 5.10
C GLN A 441 -20.32 1.00 3.87
N ILE A 442 -20.38 -0.24 3.39
CA ILE A 442 -21.20 -0.64 2.24
C ILE A 442 -22.66 -0.83 2.66
N GLY A 443 -22.88 -1.51 3.79
CA GLY A 443 -24.21 -1.82 4.32
C GLY A 443 -25.06 -0.59 4.59
N LYS A 444 -24.46 0.56 4.97
CA LYS A 444 -25.26 1.79 5.07
C LYS A 444 -25.75 2.26 3.70
N GLU A 445 -25.00 2.07 2.62
CA GLU A 445 -25.42 2.60 1.32
C GLU A 445 -26.48 1.68 0.71
N ILE A 446 -26.29 0.36 0.75
CA ILE A 446 -27.16 -0.59 0.02
C ILE A 446 -27.90 -1.61 0.89
N GLY A 447 -27.80 -1.52 2.22
CA GLY A 447 -28.61 -2.25 3.19
C GLY A 447 -27.93 -3.44 3.84
N VAL A 448 -28.29 -3.73 5.08
CA VAL A 448 -27.83 -4.94 5.78
C VAL A 448 -28.61 -6.19 5.35
N LYS A 449 -29.90 -6.08 5.01
CA LYS A 449 -30.74 -7.20 4.56
C LYS A 449 -30.45 -7.66 3.14
N THR A 450 -29.71 -6.87 2.38
CA THR A 450 -29.22 -7.19 1.03
C THR A 450 -27.83 -7.82 1.05
N TRP A 451 -27.20 -7.93 2.22
CA TRP A 451 -25.97 -8.71 2.36
C TRP A 451 -26.26 -10.19 2.05
N LEU A 452 -25.40 -10.83 1.26
CA LEU A 452 -25.61 -12.16 0.70
C LEU A 452 -25.97 -13.21 1.76
N TYR A 453 -25.37 -13.13 2.95
CA TYR A 453 -25.57 -14.09 4.04
C TYR A 453 -26.43 -13.55 5.19
N TYR A 454 -27.24 -12.51 4.97
CA TYR A 454 -28.01 -11.90 6.06
C TYR A 454 -28.98 -12.87 6.75
N ALA A 455 -29.64 -13.76 5.99
CA ALA A 455 -30.66 -14.65 6.53
C ALA A 455 -30.06 -15.79 7.36
N GLU A 456 -28.91 -16.32 6.94
CA GLU A 456 -28.21 -17.44 7.57
C GLU A 456 -27.24 -17.00 8.66
N GLY A 457 -26.62 -15.83 8.47
CA GLY A 457 -25.47 -15.35 9.24
C GLY A 457 -24.17 -16.08 8.92
N ASP A 458 -23.06 -15.53 9.43
CA ASP A 458 -21.71 -16.09 9.41
C ASP A 458 -21.17 -16.15 10.85
N PHE A 459 -21.48 -17.26 11.54
CA PHE A 459 -21.04 -17.49 12.92
C PHE A 459 -19.60 -17.98 13.02
N ASP A 460 -18.96 -18.32 11.90
CA ASP A 460 -17.55 -18.68 11.89
C ASP A 460 -16.68 -17.41 11.98
N ARG A 461 -17.04 -16.35 11.23
CA ARG A 461 -16.37 -15.05 11.33
C ARG A 461 -16.91 -14.17 12.46
N TYR A 462 -18.20 -14.25 12.77
CA TYR A 462 -18.87 -13.40 13.77
C TYR A 462 -19.57 -14.26 14.85
N PRO A 463 -18.81 -14.84 15.79
CA PRO A 463 -19.30 -15.94 16.65
C PRO A 463 -20.48 -15.59 17.56
N GLU A 464 -20.64 -14.32 17.94
CA GLU A 464 -21.70 -13.91 18.87
C GLU A 464 -23.03 -13.58 18.19
N VAL A 465 -22.99 -12.93 17.02
CA VAL A 465 -24.18 -12.34 16.39
C VAL A 465 -24.40 -12.74 14.93
N GLY A 466 -23.43 -13.39 14.29
CA GLY A 466 -23.55 -13.90 12.92
C GLY A 466 -23.49 -12.85 11.81
N HIS A 467 -23.14 -11.59 12.09
CA HIS A 467 -23.00 -10.55 11.06
C HIS A 467 -22.01 -9.47 11.50
N PRO A 468 -21.43 -8.64 10.61
CA PRO A 468 -20.47 -7.58 10.98
C PRO A 468 -21.11 -6.25 11.40
N PHE A 469 -22.40 -6.06 11.14
CA PHE A 469 -23.07 -4.76 11.22
C PHE A 469 -23.26 -4.21 12.63
N ALA A 470 -22.93 -2.93 12.82
CA ALA A 470 -23.33 -2.09 13.94
C ALA A 470 -24.76 -1.58 13.76
N ASP A 471 -25.33 -0.97 14.79
CA ASP A 471 -26.64 -0.32 14.70
C ASP A 471 -26.59 0.91 13.77
N TYR A 472 -25.44 1.61 13.76
CA TYR A 472 -25.21 2.74 12.88
C TYR A 472 -23.72 2.85 12.53
N TRP A 473 -23.47 3.32 11.32
CA TRP A 473 -22.15 3.72 10.88
C TRP A 473 -21.73 5.03 11.55
N GLY A 474 -20.53 5.04 12.11
CA GLY A 474 -20.08 6.12 12.99
C GLY A 474 -20.34 5.80 14.46
N ASN A 475 -20.28 4.53 14.86
CA ASN A 475 -20.40 4.04 16.25
C ASN A 475 -19.45 4.71 17.27
N TRP A 476 -18.51 5.54 16.80
CA TRP A 476 -17.61 6.36 17.61
C TRP A 476 -18.08 7.81 17.85
N VAL A 477 -19.15 8.27 17.18
CA VAL A 477 -19.67 9.63 17.35
C VAL A 477 -20.22 9.86 18.76
N GLU A 478 -20.28 11.12 19.18
CA GLU A 478 -20.99 11.50 20.39
C GLU A 478 -22.48 11.18 20.27
N THR A 479 -23.08 10.71 21.37
CA THR A 479 -24.49 10.28 21.41
C THR A 479 -25.40 11.30 22.09
N ASP A 480 -24.85 12.40 22.59
CA ASP A 480 -25.60 13.53 23.13
C ASP A 480 -25.80 14.63 22.07
N CYS A 481 -27.04 15.07 21.93
CA CYS A 481 -27.49 16.10 21.00
C CYS A 481 -28.10 17.29 21.76
N GLY A 482 -27.32 17.87 22.67
CA GLY A 482 -27.75 19.05 23.45
C GLY A 482 -28.47 18.69 24.75
N GLY A 483 -27.96 17.69 25.47
CA GLY A 483 -28.50 17.18 26.74
C GLY A 483 -29.57 16.11 26.58
N ILE A 484 -29.82 15.65 25.36
CA ILE A 484 -30.74 14.54 25.04
C ILE A 484 -30.04 13.54 24.11
N PRO A 485 -30.41 12.25 24.13
CA PRO A 485 -29.85 11.28 23.19
C PRO A 485 -30.11 11.66 21.73
N CYS A 486 -29.12 11.49 20.86
CA CYS A 486 -29.26 11.64 19.41
C CYS A 486 -30.16 10.55 18.82
N CYS A 487 -30.72 10.80 17.63
CA CYS A 487 -31.51 9.82 16.88
C CYS A 487 -30.74 9.34 15.64
N PHE A 488 -30.31 8.08 15.65
CA PHE A 488 -29.54 7.49 14.55
C PHE A 488 -30.38 6.61 13.60
N THR A 489 -31.69 6.55 13.80
CA THR A 489 -32.61 5.73 12.98
C THR A 489 -33.07 6.49 11.74
N MET A 490 -32.94 5.87 10.57
CA MET A 490 -33.40 6.44 9.30
C MET A 490 -34.90 6.72 9.34
N GLY A 491 -35.29 7.95 8.98
CA GLY A 491 -36.68 8.42 9.09
C GLY A 491 -37.01 9.15 10.40
N GLY A 492 -36.09 9.15 11.38
CA GLY A 492 -36.27 9.79 12.68
C GLY A 492 -36.85 8.84 13.73
N CYS A 493 -36.84 9.29 14.98
CA CYS A 493 -37.27 8.50 16.12
C CYS A 493 -38.77 8.72 16.38
N GLU A 494 -39.43 7.74 17.01
CA GLU A 494 -40.87 7.80 17.31
C GLU A 494 -41.27 9.02 18.16
N ASP A 495 -40.33 9.54 18.95
CA ASP A 495 -40.49 10.74 19.78
C ASP A 495 -40.29 12.07 19.03
N GLY A 496 -40.12 12.01 17.71
CA GLY A 496 -40.00 13.18 16.83
C GLY A 496 -38.58 13.73 16.70
N ARG A 497 -37.56 13.11 17.30
CA ARG A 497 -36.17 13.51 17.07
C ARG A 497 -35.77 13.25 15.60
N PRO A 498 -35.10 14.21 14.94
CA PRO A 498 -34.82 14.11 13.52
C PRO A 498 -33.64 13.19 13.21
N TYR A 499 -33.66 12.64 11.99
CA TYR A 499 -32.52 12.00 11.35
C TYR A 499 -32.18 12.72 10.03
N PRO A 500 -30.90 13.00 9.73
CA PRO A 500 -29.75 12.79 10.60
C PRO A 500 -29.83 13.67 11.86
N PRO A 501 -29.10 13.32 12.95
CA PRO A 501 -28.98 14.21 14.09
C PRO A 501 -28.50 15.61 13.67
N PRO A 502 -28.94 16.68 14.37
CA PRO A 502 -28.47 18.02 14.08
C PRO A 502 -26.96 18.13 14.34
N ARG A 503 -26.27 18.97 13.55
CA ARG A 503 -24.86 19.31 13.77
C ARG A 503 -24.68 19.92 15.16
N GLN A 504 -23.73 19.38 15.94
CA GLN A 504 -23.40 19.89 17.28
C GLN A 504 -22.20 20.84 17.26
N THR A 505 -21.26 20.61 16.34
CA THR A 505 -20.10 21.47 16.12
C THR A 505 -20.58 22.85 15.64
N PRO A 506 -20.16 23.95 16.28
CA PRO A 506 -20.50 25.29 15.81
C PRO A 506 -20.15 25.52 14.32
N LEU A 507 -20.99 26.26 13.59
CA LEU A 507 -20.76 26.52 12.15
C LEU A 507 -19.47 27.30 11.88
N ASN A 508 -18.95 28.06 12.84
CA ASN A 508 -17.69 28.79 12.72
C ASN A 508 -16.44 27.93 13.01
N GLN A 509 -16.61 26.62 13.17
CA GLN A 509 -15.53 25.66 13.39
C GLN A 509 -15.61 24.53 12.36
N ALA A 510 -14.48 23.91 12.03
CA ALA A 510 -14.48 22.69 11.24
C ALA A 510 -15.20 21.60 12.02
N ARG A 511 -16.11 20.88 11.35
CA ARG A 511 -16.88 19.79 11.95
C ARG A 511 -15.96 18.73 12.55
N ASN A 512 -16.25 18.35 13.80
CA ASN A 512 -15.58 17.27 14.49
C ASN A 512 -15.96 15.90 13.86
N ASP A 513 -15.02 14.98 13.72
CA ASP A 513 -15.20 13.64 13.18
C ASP A 513 -16.07 12.73 14.07
N MET A 514 -16.29 13.11 15.34
CA MET A 514 -17.23 12.52 16.29
C MET A 514 -18.58 13.27 16.35
N ASP A 515 -18.82 14.26 15.49
CA ASP A 515 -20.12 14.95 15.45
C ASP A 515 -21.24 13.99 15.02
N PRO A 516 -22.35 13.87 15.77
CA PRO A 516 -23.42 12.91 15.48
C PRO A 516 -24.11 13.14 14.12
N SER A 517 -24.03 14.35 13.56
CA SER A 517 -24.58 14.63 12.22
C SER A 517 -23.84 13.90 11.08
N LEU A 518 -22.68 13.31 11.36
CA LEU A 518 -21.90 12.52 10.41
C LEU A 518 -22.25 11.02 10.43
N ALA A 519 -23.05 10.58 11.40
CA ALA A 519 -23.48 9.20 11.53
C ALA A 519 -24.54 8.84 10.48
N PHE A 520 -24.57 7.56 10.13
CA PHE A 520 -25.58 6.99 9.24
C PHE A 520 -26.19 5.75 9.86
N ASP A 521 -27.50 5.63 9.82
CA ASP A 521 -28.19 4.37 10.16
C ASP A 521 -27.67 3.21 9.30
N LEU A 522 -27.43 2.04 9.89
CA LEU A 522 -27.24 0.79 9.14
C LEU A 522 -28.61 0.16 8.88
N SER A 523 -29.36 0.82 7.99
CA SER A 523 -30.72 0.42 7.70
C SER A 523 -30.81 -0.89 6.91
N ASP A 524 -31.98 -1.52 6.97
CA ASP A 524 -32.27 -2.77 6.28
C ASP A 524 -31.95 -2.74 4.78
N TYR A 525 -32.29 -1.65 4.08
CA TYR A 525 -32.16 -1.51 2.62
C TYR A 525 -31.31 -0.30 2.17
N GLY A 526 -30.56 0.31 3.09
CA GLY A 526 -29.55 1.31 2.80
C GLY A 526 -30.07 2.73 2.53
N HIS A 527 -29.16 3.69 2.40
CA HIS A 527 -29.46 5.11 2.14
C HIS A 527 -29.46 5.46 0.64
N LEU A 528 -28.87 4.64 -0.21
CA LEU A 528 -28.73 4.92 -1.64
C LEU A 528 -30.09 4.85 -2.34
N GLY A 529 -30.53 5.95 -2.96
CA GLY A 529 -31.84 6.04 -3.63
C GLY A 529 -33.03 6.26 -2.69
N TYR A 530 -32.78 6.45 -1.39
CA TYR A 530 -33.80 6.81 -0.40
C TYR A 530 -33.88 8.34 -0.18
N ASP A 531 -35.08 8.89 -0.31
CA ASP A 531 -35.46 10.26 0.00
C ASP A 531 -36.50 10.29 1.13
N PRO A 532 -36.15 10.76 2.34
CA PRO A 532 -37.09 10.85 3.46
C PRO A 532 -38.27 11.78 3.22
N ALA A 533 -38.22 12.68 2.23
CA ALA A 533 -39.34 13.57 1.90
C ALA A 533 -40.49 12.84 1.18
N THR A 534 -40.26 11.64 0.65
CA THR A 534 -41.25 10.91 -0.17
C THR A 534 -41.95 9.78 0.57
N GLY A 535 -41.51 9.44 1.78
CA GLY A 535 -42.14 8.46 2.65
C GLY A 535 -41.18 7.86 3.68
N PRO A 536 -41.70 7.14 4.69
CA PRO A 536 -40.87 6.41 5.64
C PRO A 536 -40.17 5.21 4.97
N PRO A 537 -39.13 4.65 5.59
CA PRO A 537 -38.57 3.39 5.13
C PRO A 537 -39.48 2.21 5.49
N ASP A 538 -39.33 1.10 4.78
CA ASP A 538 -40.05 -0.15 5.05
C ASP A 538 -39.07 -1.24 5.49
N PRO A 539 -39.20 -1.82 6.70
CA PRO A 539 -38.36 -2.93 7.13
C PRO A 539 -38.61 -4.24 6.37
N ASN A 540 -39.67 -4.32 5.56
CA ASN A 540 -40.05 -5.51 4.80
C ASN A 540 -39.58 -5.50 3.35
N GLY A 541 -39.09 -4.37 2.83
CA GLY A 541 -38.57 -4.31 1.47
C GLY A 541 -37.94 -2.96 1.11
N PRO A 542 -37.10 -2.91 0.07
CA PRO A 542 -36.60 -1.64 -0.46
C PRO A 542 -37.75 -0.80 -0.99
N VAL A 543 -37.72 0.50 -0.68
CA VAL A 543 -38.67 1.50 -1.14
C VAL A 543 -38.01 2.45 -2.15
N GLN A 544 -38.83 3.18 -2.89
CA GLN A 544 -38.37 4.22 -3.81
C GLN A 544 -37.37 3.66 -4.83
N ASP A 545 -36.15 4.20 -4.89
CA ASP A 545 -35.08 3.77 -5.79
C ASP A 545 -33.93 3.09 -5.04
N GLN A 546 -34.22 2.43 -3.90
CA GLN A 546 -33.23 1.67 -3.16
C GLN A 546 -32.72 0.45 -3.96
N TYR A 547 -31.51 0.00 -3.64
CA TYR A 547 -30.93 -1.18 -4.25
C TYR A 547 -31.75 -2.43 -3.90
N THR A 548 -32.02 -3.26 -4.92
CA THR A 548 -32.89 -4.44 -4.81
C THR A 548 -32.16 -5.77 -4.95
N GLY A 549 -30.85 -5.72 -5.22
CA GLY A 549 -30.01 -6.90 -5.38
C GLY A 549 -29.36 -7.34 -4.07
N THR A 550 -28.39 -8.25 -4.18
CA THR A 550 -27.52 -8.66 -3.07
C THR A 550 -26.12 -8.08 -3.21
N TRP A 551 -25.31 -8.17 -2.15
CA TRP A 551 -23.91 -7.77 -2.20
C TRP A 551 -23.05 -8.58 -1.22
N GLU A 552 -21.75 -8.60 -1.48
CA GLU A 552 -20.74 -9.25 -0.65
C GLU A 552 -19.38 -8.55 -0.76
N VAL A 553 -18.53 -8.65 0.26
CA VAL A 553 -17.12 -8.27 0.20
C VAL A 553 -16.30 -9.48 -0.25
N TYR A 554 -15.37 -9.28 -1.17
CA TYR A 554 -14.46 -10.34 -1.62
C TYR A 554 -13.68 -10.97 -0.45
N THR A 555 -13.21 -12.20 -0.64
CA THR A 555 -12.31 -12.85 0.34
C THR A 555 -10.85 -12.52 0.00
N PRO A 556 -10.09 -11.82 0.87
CA PRO A 556 -8.68 -11.57 0.60
C PRO A 556 -7.86 -12.88 0.58
N PRO A 557 -6.71 -12.90 -0.10
CA PRO A 557 -5.87 -14.09 -0.19
C PRO A 557 -5.40 -14.62 1.18
N SER A 558 -5.13 -13.72 2.13
CA SER A 558 -4.88 -14.03 3.54
C SER A 558 -3.85 -15.16 3.71
N ALA A 559 -4.25 -16.34 4.22
CA ALA A 559 -3.34 -17.46 4.45
C ALA A 559 -3.05 -18.33 3.20
N ASP A 560 -3.44 -17.91 2.00
CA ASP A 560 -3.17 -18.68 0.79
C ASP A 560 -1.64 -18.81 0.55
N PRO A 561 -1.11 -20.04 0.47
CA PRO A 561 0.33 -20.26 0.31
C PRO A 561 0.91 -19.72 -1.00
N ARG A 562 0.07 -19.40 -1.99
CA ARG A 562 0.48 -18.72 -3.22
C ARG A 562 0.94 -17.29 -2.97
N VAL A 563 0.49 -16.63 -1.90
CA VAL A 563 1.06 -15.34 -1.48
C VAL A 563 2.54 -15.50 -1.16
N GLY A 564 2.92 -16.51 -0.38
CA GLY A 564 4.33 -16.81 -0.09
C GLY A 564 5.15 -17.12 -1.36
N LYS A 565 4.56 -17.84 -2.32
CA LYS A 565 5.19 -18.11 -3.63
C LYS A 565 5.42 -16.85 -4.45
N LEU A 566 4.42 -15.96 -4.53
CA LEU A 566 4.53 -14.67 -5.22
C LEU A 566 5.65 -13.83 -4.61
N LEU A 567 5.67 -13.70 -3.28
CA LEU A 567 6.71 -12.93 -2.58
C LEU A 567 8.11 -13.52 -2.83
N ALA A 568 8.26 -14.84 -2.68
CA ALA A 568 9.52 -15.54 -2.93
C ALA A 568 10.00 -15.41 -4.38
N LYS A 569 9.09 -15.46 -5.36
CA LYS A 569 9.37 -15.24 -6.79
C LYS A 569 10.03 -13.88 -7.01
N HIS A 570 9.46 -12.80 -6.47
CA HIS A 570 10.01 -11.45 -6.62
C HIS A 570 11.34 -11.27 -5.89
N VAL A 571 11.46 -11.78 -4.66
CA VAL A 571 12.73 -11.75 -3.90
C VAL A 571 13.83 -12.53 -4.63
N LEU A 572 13.53 -13.73 -5.14
CA LEU A 572 14.51 -14.53 -5.90
C LEU A 572 14.90 -13.85 -7.21
N ASN A 573 13.93 -13.29 -7.94
CA ASN A 573 14.22 -12.54 -9.16
C ASN A 573 15.15 -11.35 -8.87
N ALA A 574 14.89 -10.55 -7.84
CA ALA A 574 15.77 -9.45 -7.42
C ALA A 574 17.15 -9.94 -6.92
N ALA A 575 17.21 -11.16 -6.39
CA ALA A 575 18.46 -11.77 -5.97
C ALA A 575 19.33 -12.23 -7.16
N VAL A 576 18.73 -12.76 -8.23
CA VAL A 576 19.48 -13.48 -9.28
C VAL A 576 19.47 -12.83 -10.65
N LYS A 577 18.43 -12.08 -10.98
CA LYS A 577 18.24 -11.45 -12.29
C LYS A 577 18.58 -9.96 -12.23
N PRO A 578 18.98 -9.35 -13.36
CA PRO A 578 18.99 -7.91 -13.46
C PRO A 578 17.58 -7.35 -13.31
N LEU A 579 17.46 -6.18 -12.70
CA LEU A 579 16.28 -5.32 -12.74
C LEU A 579 16.70 -4.05 -13.45
N VAL A 580 15.92 -3.64 -14.46
CA VAL A 580 16.25 -2.54 -15.35
C VAL A 580 15.10 -1.54 -15.41
N TYR A 581 15.41 -0.26 -15.40
CA TYR A 581 14.46 0.83 -15.64
C TYR A 581 15.03 1.78 -16.71
N ILE A 582 14.16 2.54 -17.38
CA ILE A 582 14.57 3.49 -18.42
C ILE A 582 14.08 4.91 -18.12
N THR A 583 14.91 5.90 -18.45
CA THR A 583 14.60 7.32 -18.37
C THR A 583 14.94 8.02 -19.68
N ASN A 584 14.41 9.23 -19.88
CA ASN A 584 14.68 10.00 -21.09
C ASN A 584 14.86 11.52 -20.87
N GLY A 585 15.13 11.93 -19.63
CA GLY A 585 15.14 13.35 -19.26
C GLY A 585 13.76 13.93 -18.97
N GLU A 586 12.79 13.06 -18.63
CA GLU A 586 11.45 13.43 -18.18
C GLU A 586 10.63 14.15 -19.28
N VAL A 587 10.72 13.61 -20.50
CA VAL A 587 10.04 14.14 -21.69
C VAL A 587 9.01 13.13 -22.21
N ASP A 588 7.74 13.52 -22.30
CA ASP A 588 6.67 12.64 -22.81
C ASP A 588 6.43 12.75 -24.33
N SER A 589 6.98 13.79 -24.98
CA SER A 589 6.80 13.98 -26.42
C SER A 589 7.90 14.80 -27.08
N ILE A 590 8.11 14.56 -28.37
CA ILE A 590 8.99 15.35 -29.26
C ILE A 590 8.32 15.59 -30.62
N ARG A 591 8.92 16.44 -31.45
CA ARG A 591 8.54 16.62 -32.86
C ARG A 591 9.44 15.78 -33.77
N ILE A 592 8.94 15.42 -34.96
CA ILE A 592 9.75 14.82 -36.02
C ILE A 592 11.03 15.64 -36.23
N GLY A 593 12.17 14.93 -36.35
CA GLY A 593 13.49 15.54 -36.55
C GLY A 593 14.19 16.01 -35.28
N GLN A 594 13.52 16.05 -34.13
CA GLN A 594 14.18 16.17 -32.83
C GLN A 594 14.75 14.82 -32.38
N SER A 595 15.76 14.86 -31.52
CA SER A 595 16.33 13.66 -30.90
C SER A 595 15.94 13.55 -29.44
N ILE A 596 15.71 12.32 -28.98
CA ILE A 596 15.53 11.97 -27.57
C ILE A 596 16.58 10.93 -27.18
N THR A 597 17.12 11.06 -25.96
CA THR A 597 18.09 10.11 -25.40
C THR A 597 17.40 9.24 -24.38
N TRP A 598 17.39 7.93 -24.61
CA TRP A 598 16.94 6.91 -23.67
C TRP A 598 18.14 6.35 -22.91
N GLN A 599 17.98 6.16 -21.61
CA GLN A 599 19.00 5.60 -20.74
C GLN A 599 18.44 4.46 -19.91
N ALA A 600 19.03 3.28 -20.03
CA ALA A 600 18.77 2.12 -19.19
C ALA A 600 19.70 2.09 -17.97
N THR A 601 19.13 1.78 -16.82
CA THR A 601 19.88 1.60 -15.56
C THR A 601 19.54 0.25 -14.95
N VAL A 602 20.59 -0.54 -14.67
CA VAL A 602 20.47 -1.86 -14.04
C VAL A 602 20.86 -1.78 -12.56
N VAL A 603 19.99 -2.25 -11.66
CA VAL A 603 20.16 -2.11 -10.20
C VAL A 603 20.44 -3.44 -9.46
N SER A 604 20.36 -4.57 -10.17
CA SER A 604 20.64 -5.91 -9.65
C SER A 604 21.26 -6.80 -10.73
N GLY A 605 21.53 -8.07 -10.43
CA GLY A 605 22.18 -9.00 -11.34
C GLY A 605 23.71 -8.92 -11.29
N ILE A 606 24.37 -9.62 -12.22
CA ILE A 606 25.83 -9.73 -12.22
C ILE A 606 26.45 -8.83 -13.31
N PRO A 607 27.32 -7.87 -12.93
CA PRO A 607 27.92 -6.92 -13.87
C PRO A 607 28.69 -7.53 -15.05
N ASN A 608 28.92 -6.66 -16.03
CA ASN A 608 28.94 -6.86 -17.48
C ASN A 608 27.53 -7.10 -18.02
N TYR A 609 26.91 -6.01 -18.48
CA TYR A 609 25.57 -6.00 -19.05
C TYR A 609 25.63 -5.77 -20.56
N SER A 610 24.72 -6.41 -21.28
CA SER A 610 24.43 -6.13 -22.69
C SER A 610 22.99 -5.66 -22.82
N TYR A 611 22.73 -4.82 -23.81
CA TYR A 611 21.45 -4.14 -24.00
C TYR A 611 20.92 -4.39 -25.40
N GLU A 612 19.59 -4.46 -25.51
CA GLU A 612 18.89 -4.53 -26.78
C GLU A 612 17.67 -3.59 -26.70
N TRP A 613 17.52 -2.71 -27.68
CA TRP A 613 16.44 -1.73 -27.73
C TRP A 613 15.44 -2.04 -28.84
N TYR A 614 14.18 -1.79 -28.52
CA TYR A 614 13.04 -2.06 -29.39
C TYR A 614 12.05 -0.90 -29.36
N ILE A 615 11.42 -0.65 -30.51
CA ILE A 615 10.29 0.27 -30.61
C ILE A 615 9.08 -0.46 -31.19
N LYS A 616 7.90 0.01 -30.83
CA LYS A 616 6.63 -0.42 -31.44
C LYS A 616 5.73 0.79 -31.59
N ARG A 617 5.24 1.05 -32.80
CA ARG A 617 4.23 2.09 -33.00
C ARG A 617 2.87 1.55 -32.56
N GLU A 618 2.03 2.42 -32.03
CA GLU A 618 0.62 2.09 -31.76
C GLU A 618 -0.05 1.60 -33.06
N GLY A 619 -0.72 0.45 -32.98
CA GLY A 619 -1.32 -0.25 -34.12
C GLY A 619 -0.44 -1.31 -34.76
N ASP A 620 0.89 -1.29 -34.54
CA ASP A 620 1.78 -2.33 -35.06
C ASP A 620 1.65 -3.63 -34.25
N ALA A 621 1.75 -4.77 -34.95
CA ALA A 621 1.69 -6.09 -34.33
C ALA A 621 2.99 -6.42 -33.57
N ASP A 622 4.14 -6.11 -34.19
CA ASP A 622 5.45 -6.58 -33.77
C ASP A 622 6.39 -5.45 -33.30
N TRP A 623 7.34 -5.82 -32.46
CA TRP A 623 8.43 -4.94 -32.05
C TRP A 623 9.51 -4.88 -33.12
N THR A 624 9.99 -3.67 -33.40
CA THR A 624 11.14 -3.43 -34.28
C THR A 624 12.40 -3.24 -33.43
N SER A 625 13.39 -4.10 -33.61
CA SER A 625 14.72 -3.90 -33.02
C SER A 625 15.38 -2.67 -33.68
N VAL A 626 15.78 -1.69 -32.86
CA VAL A 626 16.43 -0.46 -33.34
C VAL A 626 17.95 -0.52 -33.26
N GLY A 627 18.49 -1.60 -32.70
CA GLY A 627 19.90 -1.94 -32.77
C GLY A 627 20.80 -0.93 -32.07
N ASP A 628 21.06 -1.15 -30.78
CA ASP A 628 22.28 -0.71 -30.11
C ASP A 628 22.57 -1.68 -28.94
N GLY A 629 23.85 -1.85 -28.61
CA GLY A 629 24.32 -2.70 -27.51
C GLY A 629 24.65 -1.90 -26.24
N SER A 630 24.17 -0.66 -26.15
CA SER A 630 24.58 0.33 -25.16
C SER A 630 23.47 0.57 -24.13
N ALA A 631 23.86 0.96 -22.92
CA ALA A 631 22.89 1.43 -21.92
C ALA A 631 22.21 2.75 -22.34
N VAL A 632 22.77 3.46 -23.32
CA VAL A 632 22.26 4.74 -23.83
C VAL A 632 21.96 4.61 -25.31
N TRP A 633 20.73 4.97 -25.68
CA TRP A 633 20.22 4.96 -27.04
C TRP A 633 19.71 6.37 -27.42
N VAL A 634 20.11 6.87 -28.59
CA VAL A 634 19.61 8.15 -29.11
C VAL A 634 18.69 7.86 -30.30
N TRP A 635 17.47 8.39 -30.23
CA TRP A 635 16.45 8.18 -31.24
C TRP A 635 16.02 9.49 -31.89
N THR A 636 16.00 9.51 -33.22
CA THR A 636 15.43 10.58 -34.03
C THR A 636 14.29 9.99 -34.88
N PRO A 637 13.03 10.09 -34.45
CA PRO A 637 11.92 9.53 -35.20
C PRO A 637 11.70 10.27 -36.52
N GLY A 638 11.50 9.50 -37.59
CA GLY A 638 11.15 10.01 -38.92
C GLY A 638 9.64 10.14 -39.15
N GLU A 639 8.81 9.55 -38.28
CA GLU A 639 7.36 9.52 -38.43
C GLU A 639 6.66 9.95 -37.13
N ALA A 640 5.52 10.63 -37.28
CA ALA A 640 4.66 10.98 -36.16
C ALA A 640 3.80 9.79 -35.73
N GLY A 641 3.48 9.70 -34.44
CA GLY A 641 2.65 8.66 -33.87
C GLY A 641 2.93 8.46 -32.39
N THR A 642 2.19 7.55 -31.78
CA THR A 642 2.44 7.07 -30.42
C THR A 642 3.34 5.84 -30.49
N TYR A 643 4.36 5.78 -29.64
CA TYR A 643 5.33 4.69 -29.62
C TYR A 643 5.50 4.12 -28.22
N ALA A 644 5.74 2.82 -28.17
CA ALA A 644 6.30 2.12 -27.02
C ALA A 644 7.81 1.92 -27.24
N VAL A 645 8.61 2.11 -26.20
CA VAL A 645 10.06 1.91 -26.21
C VAL A 645 10.42 0.87 -25.17
N ARG A 646 11.16 -0.16 -25.56
CA ARG A 646 11.57 -1.24 -24.66
C ARG A 646 13.09 -1.40 -24.65
N CYS A 647 13.63 -1.63 -23.46
CA CYS A 647 15.01 -2.09 -23.28
C CYS A 647 15.02 -3.47 -22.64
N LYS A 648 15.82 -4.38 -23.19
CA LYS A 648 16.19 -5.65 -22.57
C LYS A 648 17.64 -5.56 -22.10
N ALA A 649 17.88 -5.79 -20.81
CA ALA A 649 19.22 -5.86 -20.24
C ALA A 649 19.54 -7.31 -19.86
N THR A 650 20.69 -7.81 -20.31
CA THR A 650 21.18 -9.17 -20.04
C THR A 650 22.48 -9.11 -19.26
N ASP A 651 22.57 -9.85 -18.15
CA ASP A 651 23.73 -9.92 -17.26
C ASP A 651 24.79 -10.94 -17.69
N ALA A 652 25.93 -10.98 -16.99
CA ALA A 652 27.04 -11.89 -17.31
C ALA A 652 26.72 -13.40 -17.15
N LYS A 653 25.59 -13.75 -16.52
CA LYS A 653 25.08 -15.12 -16.42
C LYS A 653 23.96 -15.42 -17.41
N LEU A 654 23.73 -14.52 -18.37
CA LEU A 654 22.68 -14.61 -19.38
C LEU A 654 21.26 -14.56 -18.79
N ASN A 655 21.11 -14.07 -17.56
CA ASN A 655 19.80 -13.68 -17.05
C ASN A 655 19.43 -12.33 -17.66
N PHE A 656 18.15 -12.11 -17.94
CA PHE A 656 17.70 -10.84 -18.50
C PHE A 656 16.42 -10.34 -17.83
N ALA A 657 16.19 -9.04 -17.99
CA ALA A 657 14.94 -8.38 -17.70
C ALA A 657 14.63 -7.34 -18.78
N GLU A 658 13.35 -7.04 -18.93
CA GLU A 658 12.84 -6.05 -19.88
C GLU A 658 12.08 -4.97 -19.13
N VAL A 659 12.14 -3.75 -19.66
CA VAL A 659 11.31 -2.62 -19.23
C VAL A 659 10.75 -1.93 -20.45
N THR A 660 9.49 -1.50 -20.35
CA THR A 660 8.81 -0.80 -21.44
C THR A 660 8.31 0.56 -20.95
N TRP A 661 8.49 1.57 -21.78
CA TRP A 661 7.88 2.87 -21.71
C TRP A 661 6.77 2.92 -22.75
N GLU A 662 5.52 3.06 -22.31
CA GLU A 662 4.36 3.11 -23.19
C GLU A 662 3.95 4.57 -23.46
N GLY A 663 3.37 4.83 -24.64
CA GLY A 663 2.71 6.10 -24.91
C GLY A 663 3.65 7.32 -25.07
N PHE A 664 4.82 7.16 -25.68
CA PHE A 664 5.68 8.28 -26.05
C PHE A 664 5.20 8.90 -27.37
N VAL A 665 4.95 10.21 -27.40
CA VAL A 665 4.30 10.85 -28.55
C VAL A 665 5.32 11.56 -29.44
N VAL A 666 5.30 11.24 -30.74
CA VAL A 666 6.01 11.99 -31.79
C VAL A 666 4.99 12.79 -32.60
N SER A 667 5.11 14.11 -32.56
CA SER A 667 4.20 15.03 -33.25
C SER A 667 4.80 15.57 -34.55
N VAL A 668 3.94 16.03 -35.45
CA VAL A 668 4.37 16.75 -36.65
C VAL A 668 5.00 18.10 -36.27
N SER A 669 5.92 18.58 -37.11
CA SER A 669 6.73 19.79 -36.90
C SER A 669 5.91 21.07 -36.77
#